data_AF-R7WE26-F1
#
_entry.id   AF-R7WE26-F1
#
_cell.length_a   1.000
_cell.length_b   1.000
_cell.length_c   1.000
_cell.angle_alpha   90.00
_cell.angle_beta   90.00
_cell.angle_gamma   90.00
#
_symmetry.space_group_name_H-M   'P 1'
#
loop_
_entity.id
_entity.type
_entity.pdbx_description
1 polymer ?
#
loop_
_entity_poly.entity_id
_entity_poly.type
_entity_poly.pdbx_seq_one_letter_code
_entity_poly.pdbx_strand_id
1 'polypeptide(L)'
;MAHPDVVAWTTMITSYKNRGRSFNALATFRRMLSASVAPNRVTMVAALGACAAHGAIETGTWIHEYVQKQEWELDVILGTALVDMYGKCGHVVDGVRVFSEMAERNVYTWNSIIGALALAQDGTMALQWFYRMEADGVRPDAVTLISVLCACAHAGFVDIGRKIFNLIIQGKYGFQPGIKHFGCLVDLLSRSGHLDDAVSVVETMSQPNAVIWGLLLRGCKAHGDSRLSEHVMTRLVELEPDNASHYVLLANLYAETGRWQEAEEILQWMKKKGLRKDAGWSLRMLGDRLLAPKSGSTKPVFPIQGSFVRETGIAWGTHAWFDVKRLVVPIDVKKKPWEQKVRLHNRWHPDIPPVADVTEGELFRVEMVDWTGGRVRDDDSADDIKFLDLTITHYLSGPLRIVDAEGVPASPGDLLAVEICNLGPLPGDEWGYTGIFERENGGGFLTDHFPSARKAIWYFEGIYAYSPQIPGVRFPGLTHPGIVGTAPSVELLNIWNERERKLIETGHESLKLCEVLHQRPLANLPTSDNCLLGKIQEGTAEWQKIANEAARTIPGRENGGNCDIKNLSRGSKVYLPVFVEGANLSTGDMHFSQDSDGQRETDGDRSIEDVFIGSSCITLRHKAYNSSPHWFNVSRLHGFRLMLLWCEIIRGGMKEYLTPVGPTALHVNPIFEIGPVEPRFSEWLVFEGISVDESGKQHFLDASVAYKRAVLNAIEYLSRFGYSKEQVYLLLSCCPCEGRISGIVDAPNAVATLAIPTAIFDQIRQSQLRSSRSRPLYLYANTTSRGLHEELRECMTFQLFNIGYKAKTPGAWTKIEKTSGCSEMKVMETFLLVITTEIEIMPLSQ
;
A
#
# COMPACT_ATOMS: atom_id res chain seq x y z
N MET A 1 -29.32 2.81 32.78
CA MET A 1 -28.03 2.24 33.24
C MET A 1 -27.27 3.32 33.96
N ALA A 2 -26.64 3.02 35.10
CA ALA A 2 -25.85 3.99 35.86
C ALA A 2 -24.77 4.61 34.96
N HIS A 3 -24.62 5.94 35.00
CA HIS A 3 -23.53 6.62 34.30
C HIS A 3 -22.20 6.09 34.86
N PRO A 4 -21.27 5.60 34.01
CA PRO A 4 -20.01 5.07 34.50
C PRO A 4 -19.21 6.19 35.17
N ASP A 5 -18.72 5.91 36.38
CA ASP A 5 -17.88 6.84 37.14
C ASP A 5 -16.42 6.82 36.64
N VAL A 6 -15.59 7.72 37.18
CA VAL A 6 -14.17 7.84 36.82
C VAL A 6 -13.40 6.53 36.96
N VAL A 7 -13.76 5.68 37.93
CA VAL A 7 -13.10 4.39 38.19
C VAL A 7 -13.43 3.38 37.10
N ALA A 8 -14.70 3.29 36.71
CA ALA A 8 -15.13 2.43 35.62
C ALA A 8 -14.47 2.80 34.28
N TRP A 9 -14.45 4.10 33.94
CA TRP A 9 -13.76 4.58 32.73
C TRP A 9 -12.27 4.28 32.75
N THR A 10 -11.58 4.59 33.85
CA THR A 10 -10.14 4.35 34.00
C THR A 10 -9.78 2.88 33.89
N THR A 11 -10.61 2.00 34.46
CA THR A 11 -10.41 0.55 34.41
C THR A 11 -10.52 0.04 32.97
N MET A 12 -11.51 0.51 32.20
CA MET A 12 -11.66 0.13 30.80
C MET A 12 -10.47 0.60 29.94
N ILE A 13 -10.05 1.86 30.09
CA ILE A 13 -8.92 2.43 29.35
C ILE A 13 -7.63 1.63 29.65
N THR A 14 -7.37 1.37 30.93
CA THR A 14 -6.20 0.60 31.38
C THR A 14 -6.23 -0.84 30.86
N SER A 15 -7.40 -1.49 30.90
CA SER A 15 -7.57 -2.86 30.40
C SER A 15 -7.33 -2.96 28.88
N TYR A 16 -7.86 -2.01 28.10
CA TYR A 16 -7.61 -1.96 26.66
C TYR A 16 -6.12 -1.74 26.36
N LYS A 17 -5.47 -0.79 27.06
CA LYS A 17 -4.03 -0.53 26.92
C LYS A 17 -3.19 -1.76 27.25
N ASN A 18 -3.48 -2.47 28.35
CA ASN A 18 -2.72 -3.66 28.76
C ASN A 18 -2.90 -4.86 27.81
N ARG A 19 -3.98 -4.89 27.02
CA ARG A 19 -4.19 -5.90 25.96
C ARG A 19 -3.64 -5.49 24.59
N GLY A 20 -2.85 -4.42 24.52
CA GLY A 20 -2.31 -3.88 23.25
C GLY A 20 -3.37 -3.24 22.36
N ARG A 21 -4.57 -2.95 22.88
CA ARG A 21 -5.69 -2.32 22.15
C ARG A 21 -5.68 -0.81 22.36
N SER A 22 -4.57 -0.17 21.98
CA SER A 22 -4.32 1.25 22.24
C SER A 22 -5.39 2.16 21.62
N PHE A 23 -5.90 1.83 20.43
CA PHE A 23 -6.99 2.57 19.80
C PHE A 23 -8.27 2.56 20.65
N ASN A 24 -8.70 1.38 21.11
CA ASN A 24 -9.88 1.26 21.97
C ASN A 24 -9.69 2.02 23.29
N ALA A 25 -8.49 2.01 23.86
CA ALA A 25 -8.17 2.78 25.06
C ALA A 25 -8.37 4.29 24.83
N LEU A 26 -7.88 4.83 23.70
CA LEU A 26 -8.05 6.24 23.35
C LEU A 26 -9.50 6.61 22.98
N ALA A 27 -10.22 5.73 22.29
CA ALA A 27 -11.64 5.91 22.01
C ALA A 27 -12.48 5.95 23.29
N THR A 28 -12.19 5.06 24.25
CA THR A 28 -12.81 5.08 25.58
C THR A 28 -12.45 6.35 26.36
N PHE A 29 -11.21 6.82 26.27
CA PHE A 29 -10.79 8.10 26.86
C PHE A 29 -11.56 9.28 26.26
N ARG A 30 -11.70 9.36 24.94
CA ARG A 30 -12.52 10.40 24.28
C ARG A 30 -13.97 10.35 24.73
N ARG A 31 -14.57 9.16 24.84
CA ARG A 31 -15.94 8.98 25.35
C ARG A 31 -16.12 9.43 26.79
N MET A 32 -15.12 9.20 27.64
CA MET A 32 -15.11 9.70 29.02
C MET A 32 -15.17 11.24 29.05
N LEU A 33 -14.37 11.89 28.19
CA LEU A 33 -14.37 13.36 28.05
C LEU A 33 -15.72 13.87 27.51
N SER A 34 -16.30 13.22 26.50
CA SER A 34 -17.63 13.58 25.97
C SER A 34 -18.75 13.41 27.00
N ALA A 35 -18.60 12.45 27.91
CA ALA A 35 -19.52 12.26 29.04
C ALA A 35 -19.30 13.30 30.16
N SER A 36 -18.43 14.30 29.95
CA SER A 36 -18.06 15.32 30.94
C SER A 36 -17.54 14.73 32.27
N VAL A 37 -16.95 13.54 32.22
CA VAL A 37 -16.32 12.91 33.39
C VAL A 37 -14.84 13.31 33.41
N ALA A 38 -14.44 14.03 34.45
CA ALA A 38 -13.06 14.51 34.58
C ALA A 38 -12.06 13.34 34.72
N PRO A 39 -11.00 13.29 33.90
CA PRO A 39 -9.94 12.30 34.02
C PRO A 39 -9.11 12.52 35.28
N ASN A 40 -8.63 11.43 35.89
CA ASN A 40 -7.67 11.49 36.99
C ASN A 40 -6.26 11.14 36.48
N ARG A 41 -5.27 11.22 37.38
CA ARG A 41 -3.86 10.92 37.05
C ARG A 41 -3.66 9.53 36.44
N VAL A 42 -4.35 8.51 36.97
CA VAL A 42 -4.27 7.13 36.45
C VAL A 42 -4.87 7.05 35.04
N THR A 43 -5.98 7.75 34.79
CA THR A 43 -6.58 7.88 33.46
C THR A 43 -5.57 8.47 32.47
N MET A 44 -4.90 9.57 32.84
CA MET A 44 -3.94 10.26 31.97
C MET A 44 -2.74 9.39 31.64
N VAL A 45 -2.16 8.70 32.63
CA VAL A 45 -1.02 7.79 32.41
C VAL A 45 -1.41 6.63 31.49
N ALA A 46 -2.60 6.06 31.66
CA ALA A 46 -3.09 4.99 30.80
C ALA A 46 -3.33 5.47 29.36
N ALA A 47 -3.91 6.66 29.20
CA ALA A 47 -4.15 7.29 27.90
C ALA A 47 -2.83 7.67 27.21
N LEU A 48 -1.86 8.26 27.92
CA LEU A 48 -0.52 8.55 27.40
C LEU A 48 0.22 7.29 26.93
N GLY A 49 0.13 6.21 27.71
CA GLY A 49 0.69 4.91 27.30
C GLY A 49 0.03 4.35 26.04
N ALA A 50 -1.28 4.58 25.86
CA ALA A 50 -1.98 4.22 24.63
C ALA A 50 -1.58 5.14 23.46
N CYS A 51 -1.37 6.45 23.70
CA CYS A 51 -0.82 7.38 22.71
C CYS A 51 0.56 6.93 22.24
N ALA A 52 1.46 6.60 23.16
CA ALA A 52 2.82 6.15 22.88
C ALA A 52 2.85 4.88 22.00
N ALA A 53 1.92 3.95 22.23
CA ALA A 53 1.81 2.72 21.46
C ALA A 53 1.09 2.90 20.12
N HIS A 54 0.25 3.92 19.96
CA HIS A 54 -0.52 4.19 18.75
C HIS A 54 0.09 5.28 17.85
N GLY A 55 1.09 6.02 18.35
CA GLY A 55 1.62 7.21 17.68
C GLY A 55 0.67 8.43 17.76
N ALA A 56 -0.23 8.48 18.75
CA ALA A 56 -1.28 9.51 18.84
C ALA A 56 -0.78 10.81 19.51
N ILE A 57 0.14 11.51 18.83
CA ILE A 57 0.81 12.72 19.34
C ILE A 57 -0.18 13.83 19.73
N GLU A 58 -1.26 14.02 18.96
CA GLU A 58 -2.24 15.07 19.21
C GLU A 58 -2.96 14.86 20.54
N THR A 59 -3.41 13.63 20.81
CA THR A 59 -4.08 13.30 22.07
C THR A 59 -3.08 13.36 23.24
N GLY A 60 -1.83 12.95 23.04
CA GLY A 60 -0.79 13.07 24.06
C GLY A 60 -0.44 14.53 24.39
N THR A 61 -0.36 15.40 23.38
CA THR A 61 -0.12 16.84 23.55
C THR A 61 -1.31 17.51 24.24
N TRP A 62 -2.53 17.15 23.88
CA TRP A 62 -3.73 17.62 24.58
C TRP A 62 -3.71 17.22 26.06
N ILE A 63 -3.33 15.97 26.38
CA ILE A 63 -3.19 15.52 27.78
C ILE A 63 -2.14 16.36 28.50
N HIS A 64 -0.99 16.62 27.85
CA HIS A 64 0.07 17.43 28.43
C HIS A 64 -0.40 18.86 28.74
N GLU A 65 -1.08 19.52 27.79
CA GLU A 65 -1.66 20.85 28.00
C GLU A 65 -2.72 20.85 29.11
N TYR A 66 -3.54 19.80 29.18
CA TYR A 66 -4.54 19.66 30.24
C TYR A 66 -3.87 19.57 31.61
N VAL A 67 -2.83 18.74 31.75
CA VAL A 67 -2.03 18.60 32.97
C VAL A 67 -1.44 19.95 33.40
N GLN A 68 -0.91 20.73 32.45
CA GLN A 68 -0.40 22.08 32.72
C GLN A 68 -1.50 23.06 33.15
N LYS A 69 -2.64 23.07 32.46
CA LYS A 69 -3.79 23.94 32.78
C LYS A 69 -4.42 23.64 34.14
N GLN A 70 -4.35 22.39 34.60
CA GLN A 70 -4.83 21.98 35.92
C GLN A 70 -3.76 22.15 37.01
N GLU A 71 -2.58 22.69 36.69
CA GLU A 71 -1.45 22.87 37.60
C GLU A 71 -1.04 21.57 38.30
N TRP A 72 -1.13 20.45 37.59
CA TRP A 72 -0.70 19.16 38.13
C TRP A 72 0.81 19.07 38.18
N GLU A 73 1.35 18.75 39.35
CA GLU A 73 2.77 18.41 39.49
C GLU A 73 3.12 17.20 38.60
N LEU A 74 4.19 17.35 37.82
CA LEU A 74 4.78 16.27 37.01
C LEU A 74 5.59 15.34 37.91
N ASP A 75 4.87 14.51 38.67
CA ASP A 75 5.45 13.40 39.40
C ASP A 75 6.15 12.41 38.45
N VAL A 76 7.00 11.55 39.01
CA VAL A 76 7.82 10.61 38.23
C VAL A 76 6.99 9.72 37.31
N ILE A 77 5.76 9.36 37.68
CA ILE A 77 4.90 8.46 36.89
C ILE A 77 4.35 9.21 35.67
N LEU A 78 3.75 10.38 35.89
CA LEU A 78 3.13 11.17 34.83
C LEU A 78 4.19 11.75 33.89
N GLY A 79 5.29 12.27 34.43
CA GLY A 79 6.41 12.78 33.66
C GLY A 79 7.06 11.70 32.79
N THR A 80 7.29 10.49 33.33
CA THR A 80 7.82 9.37 32.55
C THR A 80 6.86 8.96 31.42
N ALA A 81 5.55 8.95 31.67
CA ALA A 81 4.56 8.63 30.64
C ALA A 81 4.53 9.68 29.50
N LEU A 82 4.70 10.96 29.82
CA LEU A 82 4.81 12.02 28.83
C LEU A 82 6.11 11.91 28.01
N VAL A 83 7.24 11.67 28.66
CA VAL A 83 8.53 11.46 27.98
C VAL A 83 8.46 10.26 27.03
N ASP A 84 7.92 9.12 27.48
CA ASP A 84 7.74 7.91 26.65
C ASP A 84 6.80 8.18 25.46
N MET A 85 5.70 8.91 25.69
CA MET A 85 4.74 9.28 24.64
C MET A 85 5.40 10.16 23.59
N TYR A 86 6.02 11.27 23.97
CA TYR A 86 6.70 12.15 23.02
C TYR A 86 7.82 11.42 22.28
N GLY A 87 8.61 10.61 23.00
CA GLY A 87 9.69 9.83 22.42
C GLY A 87 9.22 8.85 21.34
N LYS A 88 8.23 8.01 21.64
CA LYS A 88 7.70 7.02 20.67
C LYS A 88 6.88 7.64 19.54
N CYS A 89 6.38 8.87 19.72
CA CYS A 89 5.73 9.62 18.65
C CYS A 89 6.72 10.40 17.77
N GLY A 90 8.04 10.31 18.01
CA GLY A 90 9.06 11.00 17.21
C GLY A 90 9.34 12.46 17.63
N HIS A 91 8.73 12.94 18.71
CA HIS A 91 8.86 14.30 19.23
C HIS A 91 9.88 14.38 20.39
N VAL A 92 11.10 13.92 20.14
CA VAL A 92 12.12 13.75 21.20
C VAL A 92 12.48 15.06 21.90
N VAL A 93 12.50 16.19 21.18
CA VAL A 93 12.79 17.52 21.75
C VAL A 93 11.76 17.91 22.83
N ASP A 94 10.48 17.65 22.58
CA ASP A 94 9.41 17.87 23.57
C ASP A 94 9.57 16.92 24.77
N GLY A 95 9.98 15.67 24.52
CA GLY A 95 10.34 14.72 25.57
C GLY A 95 11.51 15.20 26.44
N VAL A 96 12.57 15.77 25.84
CA VAL A 96 13.70 16.39 26.57
C VAL A 96 13.24 17.58 27.42
N ARG A 97 12.31 18.39 26.90
CA ARG A 97 11.73 19.52 27.64
C ARG A 97 10.99 19.02 28.88
N VAL A 98 10.07 18.05 28.73
CA VAL A 98 9.35 17.45 29.86
C VAL A 98 10.33 16.86 30.87
N PHE A 99 11.32 16.10 30.40
CA PHE A 99 12.36 15.53 31.27
C PHE A 99 13.06 16.61 32.10
N SER A 100 13.38 17.75 31.49
CA SER A 100 14.09 18.86 32.15
C SER A 100 13.22 19.60 33.16
N GLU A 101 11.90 19.63 32.96
CA GLU A 101 10.92 20.24 33.86
C GLU A 101 10.61 19.36 35.10
N MET A 102 10.87 18.05 35.04
CA MET A 102 10.65 17.15 36.17
C MET A 102 11.63 17.41 37.33
N ALA A 103 11.10 17.59 38.54
CA ALA A 103 11.87 17.80 39.77
C ALA A 103 12.56 16.52 40.26
N GLU A 104 11.86 15.39 40.20
CA GLU A 104 12.40 14.06 40.51
C GLU A 104 12.46 13.19 39.25
N ARG A 105 13.53 12.41 39.11
CA ARG A 105 13.76 11.52 37.97
C ARG A 105 14.32 10.21 38.49
N ASN A 106 13.86 9.11 37.93
CA ASN A 106 14.40 7.78 38.26
C ASN A 106 14.87 7.06 37.01
N VAL A 107 15.39 5.84 37.20
CA VAL A 107 15.90 4.99 36.12
C VAL A 107 14.91 4.83 34.95
N TYR A 108 13.60 4.78 35.23
CA TYR A 108 12.57 4.65 34.18
C TYR A 108 12.47 5.91 33.32
N THR A 109 12.52 7.11 33.93
CA THR A 109 12.51 8.38 33.19
C THR A 109 13.74 8.51 32.28
N TRP A 110 14.92 8.12 32.78
CA TRP A 110 16.15 8.06 31.99
C TRP A 110 16.07 7.04 30.86
N ASN A 111 15.51 5.86 31.12
CA ASN A 111 15.29 4.84 30.11
C ASN A 111 14.36 5.31 28.99
N SER A 112 13.29 6.03 29.33
CA SER A 112 12.37 6.58 28.33
C SER A 112 13.06 7.59 27.41
N ILE A 113 13.90 8.50 27.93
CA ILE A 113 14.56 9.50 27.08
C ILE A 113 15.72 8.89 26.25
N ILE A 114 16.53 8.02 26.84
CA ILE A 114 17.62 7.32 26.12
C ILE A 114 17.02 6.41 25.04
N GLY A 115 15.92 5.70 25.35
CA GLY A 115 15.20 4.89 24.38
C GLY A 115 14.60 5.71 23.24
N ALA A 116 14.04 6.88 23.54
CA ALA A 116 13.51 7.80 22.52
C ALA A 116 14.61 8.29 21.56
N LEU A 117 15.77 8.68 22.09
CA LEU A 117 16.93 9.09 21.30
C LEU A 117 17.48 7.95 20.44
N ALA A 118 17.51 6.72 20.99
CA ALA A 118 17.91 5.53 20.25
C ALA A 118 16.95 5.22 19.08
N LEU A 119 15.64 5.40 19.28
CA LEU A 119 14.62 5.22 18.22
C LEU A 119 14.69 6.30 17.14
N ALA A 120 15.05 7.53 17.52
CA ALA A 120 15.26 8.63 16.58
C ALA A 120 16.57 8.53 15.77
N GLN A 121 17.32 7.42 15.91
CA GLN A 121 18.61 7.15 15.26
C GLN A 121 19.72 8.16 15.59
N ASP A 122 19.56 8.94 16.66
CA ASP A 122 20.63 9.81 17.16
C ASP A 122 21.46 9.06 18.21
N GLY A 123 22.33 8.16 17.73
CA GLY A 123 23.16 7.34 18.61
C GLY A 123 24.17 8.13 19.43
N THR A 124 24.63 9.27 18.91
CA THR A 124 25.56 10.16 19.61
C THR A 124 24.88 10.79 20.82
N MET A 125 23.70 11.36 20.63
CA MET A 125 22.93 11.96 21.72
C MET A 125 22.50 10.89 22.73
N ALA A 126 22.04 9.72 22.29
CA ALA A 126 21.70 8.62 23.20
C ALA A 126 22.86 8.23 24.13
N LEU A 127 24.09 8.18 23.60
CA LEU A 127 25.30 7.94 24.40
C LEU A 127 25.64 9.09 25.35
N GLN A 128 25.51 10.34 24.91
CA GLN A 128 25.72 11.50 25.77
C GLN A 128 24.77 11.48 26.97
N TRP A 129 23.50 11.16 26.74
CA TRP A 129 22.49 11.03 27.80
C TRP A 129 22.74 9.84 28.72
N PHE A 130 23.25 8.73 28.18
CA PHE A 130 23.70 7.59 28.99
C PHE A 130 24.86 7.96 29.92
N TYR A 131 25.90 8.63 29.42
CA TYR A 131 27.02 9.06 30.27
C TYR A 131 26.59 10.12 31.28
N ARG A 132 25.64 10.99 30.91
CA ARG A 132 25.02 11.94 31.84
C ARG A 132 24.27 11.21 32.96
N MET A 133 23.50 10.17 32.64
CA MET A 133 22.81 9.35 33.63
C MET A 133 23.79 8.74 34.65
N GLU A 134 24.94 8.22 34.19
CA GLU A 134 26.00 7.73 35.07
C GLU A 134 26.61 8.85 35.93
N ALA A 135 26.87 10.03 35.34
CA ALA A 135 27.44 11.17 36.04
C ALA A 135 26.50 11.73 37.12
N ASP A 136 25.18 11.69 36.87
CA ASP A 136 24.15 12.08 37.83
C ASP A 136 23.93 11.01 38.93
N GLY A 137 24.75 9.95 38.96
CA GLY A 137 24.72 8.90 39.97
C GLY A 137 23.56 7.91 39.82
N VAL A 138 22.83 7.96 38.70
CA VAL A 138 21.71 7.04 38.44
C VAL A 138 22.27 5.78 37.78
N ARG A 139 22.17 4.65 38.49
CA ARG A 139 22.70 3.37 38.01
C ARG A 139 21.91 2.87 36.79
N PRO A 140 22.56 2.63 35.63
CA PRO A 140 21.93 1.99 34.47
C PRO A 140 21.40 0.59 34.79
N ASP A 141 20.22 0.25 34.26
CA ASP A 141 19.63 -1.09 34.38
C ASP A 141 19.69 -1.85 33.04
N ALA A 142 19.13 -3.06 33.03
CA ALA A 142 19.06 -3.90 31.83
C ALA A 142 18.33 -3.21 30.66
N VAL A 143 17.31 -2.40 30.94
CA VAL A 143 16.56 -1.69 29.89
C VAL A 143 17.40 -0.54 29.34
N THR A 144 18.11 0.21 30.21
CA THR A 144 19.04 1.26 29.79
C THR A 144 20.05 0.73 28.78
N LEU A 145 20.69 -0.40 29.11
CA LEU A 145 21.79 -0.92 28.28
C LEU A 145 21.30 -1.56 26.99
N ILE A 146 20.07 -2.10 26.95
CA ILE A 146 19.44 -2.48 25.68
C ILE A 146 19.29 -1.25 24.77
N SER A 147 18.74 -0.14 25.29
CA SER A 147 18.56 1.09 24.49
C SER A 147 19.89 1.66 24.00
N VAL A 148 20.94 1.64 24.84
CA VAL A 148 22.27 2.11 24.46
C VAL A 148 22.93 1.21 23.42
N LEU A 149 22.87 -0.12 23.58
CA LEU A 149 23.40 -1.05 22.58
C LEU A 149 22.64 -0.95 21.26
N CYS A 150 21.31 -0.77 21.29
CA CYS A 150 20.52 -0.46 20.10
C CYS A 150 20.96 0.85 19.46
N ALA A 151 21.21 1.91 20.22
CA ALA A 151 21.72 3.17 19.70
C ALA A 151 23.08 2.99 18.99
N CYS A 152 24.00 2.23 19.61
CA CYS A 152 25.26 1.86 18.97
C CYS A 152 25.04 1.07 17.68
N ALA A 153 24.10 0.10 17.66
CA ALA A 153 23.78 -0.71 16.49
C ALA A 153 23.25 0.12 15.30
N HIS A 154 22.47 1.17 15.57
CA HIS A 154 21.99 2.08 14.51
C HIS A 154 23.06 3.06 14.03
N ALA A 155 23.93 3.52 14.93
CA ALA A 155 24.99 4.48 14.60
C ALA A 155 26.32 3.85 14.15
N GLY A 156 26.44 2.51 14.17
CA GLY A 156 27.67 1.80 13.81
C GLY A 156 28.80 1.93 14.83
N PHE A 157 28.52 2.25 16.09
CA PHE A 157 29.53 2.44 17.14
C PHE A 157 30.00 1.11 17.74
N VAL A 158 30.72 0.32 16.95
CA VAL A 158 31.18 -1.05 17.31
C VAL A 158 32.01 -1.06 18.59
N ASP A 159 33.06 -0.23 18.66
CA ASP A 159 33.99 -0.22 19.79
C ASP A 159 33.31 0.16 21.12
N ILE A 160 32.43 1.16 21.06
CA ILE A 160 31.67 1.63 22.22
C ILE A 160 30.68 0.55 22.66
N GLY A 161 29.93 -0.03 21.72
CA GLY A 161 28.99 -1.12 22.01
C GLY A 161 29.66 -2.32 22.65
N ARG A 162 30.82 -2.76 22.12
CA ARG A 162 31.63 -3.84 22.72
C ARG A 162 32.11 -3.51 24.12
N LYS A 163 32.66 -2.31 24.31
CA LYS A 163 33.13 -1.85 25.62
C LYS A 163 31.99 -1.88 26.64
N ILE A 164 30.82 -1.35 26.28
CA ILE A 164 29.66 -1.33 27.17
C ILE A 164 29.21 -2.76 27.48
N PHE A 165 29.11 -3.65 26.48
CA PHE A 165 28.73 -5.05 26.68
C PHE A 165 29.70 -5.79 27.61
N ASN A 166 31.01 -5.59 27.44
CA ASN A 166 32.03 -6.19 28.32
C ASN A 166 31.89 -5.72 29.77
N LEU A 167 31.50 -4.46 30.00
CA LEU A 167 31.20 -3.96 31.35
C LEU A 167 29.97 -4.66 31.97
N ILE A 168 29.00 -5.08 31.15
CA ILE A 168 27.86 -5.91 31.61
C ILE A 168 28.37 -7.28 32.07
N ILE A 169 29.19 -7.95 31.25
CA ILE A 169 29.78 -9.26 31.58
C ILE A 169 30.58 -9.21 32.88
N GLN A 170 31.40 -8.17 33.05
CA GLN A 170 32.22 -7.95 34.24
C GLN A 170 31.40 -7.59 35.49
N GLY A 171 30.07 -7.46 35.38
CA GLY A 171 29.17 -7.20 36.49
C GLY A 171 29.17 -5.76 36.98
N LYS A 172 29.73 -4.78 36.22
CA LYS A 172 29.75 -3.36 36.61
C LYS A 172 28.36 -2.86 37.01
N TYR A 173 27.34 -3.25 36.25
CA TYR A 173 25.96 -2.82 36.46
C TYR A 173 25.13 -3.75 37.36
N GLY A 174 25.73 -4.81 37.92
CA GLY A 174 25.10 -5.69 38.91
C GLY A 174 24.11 -6.71 38.33
N PHE A 175 24.13 -6.93 37.01
CA PHE A 175 23.38 -7.98 36.35
C PHE A 175 24.21 -8.58 35.22
N GLN A 176 23.86 -9.80 34.81
CA GLN A 176 24.48 -10.51 33.69
C GLN A 176 23.70 -10.25 32.39
N PRO A 177 24.35 -10.26 31.22
CA PRO A 177 23.68 -9.96 29.96
C PRO A 177 22.60 -11.01 29.66
N GLY A 178 21.35 -10.58 29.58
CA GLY A 178 20.24 -11.40 29.06
C GLY A 178 20.22 -11.47 27.53
N ILE A 179 19.40 -12.36 26.97
CA ILE A 179 19.30 -12.62 25.52
C ILE A 179 19.10 -11.37 24.66
N LYS A 180 18.37 -10.36 25.16
CA LYS A 180 18.16 -9.09 24.45
C LYS A 180 19.46 -8.29 24.28
N HIS A 181 20.34 -8.28 25.27
CA HIS A 181 21.64 -7.60 25.16
C HIS A 181 22.53 -8.27 24.13
N PHE A 182 22.57 -9.61 24.13
CA PHE A 182 23.25 -10.39 23.11
C PHE A 182 22.68 -10.09 21.72
N GLY A 183 21.35 -10.01 21.58
CA GLY A 183 20.70 -9.62 20.34
C GLY A 183 21.14 -8.25 19.83
N CYS A 184 21.19 -7.23 20.69
CA CYS A 184 21.70 -5.91 20.31
C CYS A 184 23.17 -5.94 19.88
N LEU A 185 24.01 -6.73 20.54
CA LEU A 185 25.42 -6.87 20.16
C LEU A 185 25.58 -7.60 18.81
N VAL A 186 24.86 -8.70 18.61
CA VAL A 186 24.85 -9.43 17.33
C VAL A 186 24.39 -8.50 16.22
N ASP A 187 23.30 -7.77 16.41
CA ASP A 187 22.78 -6.79 15.45
C ASP A 187 23.78 -5.69 15.11
N LEU A 188 24.48 -5.13 16.11
CA LEU A 188 25.56 -4.15 15.91
C LEU A 188 26.69 -4.71 15.04
N LEU A 189 27.19 -5.91 15.38
CA LEU A 189 28.31 -6.54 14.67
C LEU A 189 27.91 -6.95 13.25
N SER A 190 26.73 -7.55 13.10
CA SER A 190 26.16 -7.98 11.84
C SER A 190 25.93 -6.82 10.87
N ARG A 191 25.38 -5.69 11.33
CA ARG A 191 25.20 -4.50 10.47
C ARG A 191 26.52 -3.88 10.06
N SER A 192 27.51 -3.88 10.96
CA SER A 192 28.81 -3.26 10.74
C SER A 192 29.79 -4.16 9.98
N GLY A 193 29.37 -5.35 9.52
CA GLY A 193 30.19 -6.27 8.72
C GLY A 193 31.14 -7.17 9.52
N HIS A 194 31.10 -7.11 10.86
CA HIS A 194 31.91 -7.96 11.74
C HIS A 194 31.23 -9.33 11.95
N LEU A 195 31.02 -10.09 10.87
CA LEU A 195 30.23 -11.32 10.89
C LEU A 195 30.86 -12.43 11.72
N ASP A 196 32.17 -12.67 11.61
CA ASP A 196 32.87 -13.70 12.40
C ASP A 196 32.74 -13.45 13.90
N ASP A 197 32.85 -12.18 14.31
CA ASP A 197 32.67 -11.80 15.70
C ASP A 197 31.22 -11.97 16.16
N ALA A 198 30.25 -11.67 15.28
CA ALA A 198 28.83 -11.88 15.57
C ALA A 198 28.53 -13.37 15.80
N VAL A 199 29.14 -14.25 14.99
CA VAL A 199 29.06 -15.71 15.16
C VAL A 199 29.66 -16.14 16.48
N SER A 200 30.87 -15.68 16.80
CA SER A 200 31.51 -15.98 18.09
C SER A 200 30.61 -15.59 19.27
N VAL A 201 29.96 -14.43 19.21
CA VAL A 201 28.98 -14.01 20.24
C VAL A 201 27.81 -14.99 20.31
N VAL A 202 27.23 -15.41 19.18
CA VAL A 202 26.13 -16.39 19.16
C VAL A 202 26.56 -17.75 19.75
N GLU A 203 27.78 -18.20 19.47
CA GLU A 203 28.34 -19.46 19.99
C GLU A 203 28.58 -19.43 21.50
N THR A 204 28.83 -18.25 22.09
CA THR A 204 28.90 -18.11 23.56
C THR A 204 27.53 -18.22 24.25
N MET A 205 26.43 -18.18 23.49
CA MET A 205 25.07 -18.27 24.03
C MET A 205 24.67 -19.73 24.20
N SER A 206 24.11 -20.08 25.37
CA SER A 206 23.65 -21.45 25.64
C SER A 206 22.41 -21.85 24.83
N GLN A 207 21.51 -20.90 24.55
CA GLN A 207 20.29 -21.11 23.76
C GLN A 207 19.92 -19.86 22.94
N PRO A 208 20.56 -19.65 21.77
CA PRO A 208 20.16 -18.59 20.85
C PRO A 208 18.78 -18.90 20.24
N ASN A 209 17.84 -17.96 20.34
CA ASN A 209 16.49 -18.10 19.79
C ASN A 209 16.41 -17.62 18.33
N ALA A 210 15.27 -17.84 17.67
CA ALA A 210 15.07 -17.46 16.26
C ALA A 210 15.31 -15.97 15.98
N VAL A 211 15.06 -15.08 16.96
CA VAL A 211 15.32 -13.64 16.81
C VAL A 211 16.81 -13.36 16.64
N ILE A 212 17.68 -14.01 17.43
CA ILE A 212 19.15 -13.84 17.33
C ILE A 212 19.67 -14.30 15.97
N TRP A 213 19.25 -15.48 15.53
CA TRP A 213 19.63 -16.02 14.22
C TRP A 213 19.09 -15.15 13.08
N GLY A 214 17.88 -14.59 13.21
CA GLY A 214 17.32 -13.64 12.25
C GLY A 214 18.12 -12.33 12.14
N LEU A 215 18.64 -11.81 13.25
CA LEU A 215 19.52 -10.63 13.25
C LEU A 215 20.84 -10.92 12.52
N LEU A 216 21.44 -12.09 12.77
CA LEU A 216 22.65 -12.53 12.08
C LEU A 216 22.42 -12.73 10.57
N LEU A 217 21.33 -13.39 10.19
CA LEU A 217 20.94 -13.60 8.78
C LEU A 217 20.83 -12.27 8.02
N ARG A 218 20.26 -11.24 8.64
CA ARG A 218 20.14 -9.91 8.05
C ARG A 218 21.51 -9.33 7.70
N GLY A 219 22.48 -9.46 8.61
CA GLY A 219 23.86 -9.05 8.36
C GLY A 219 24.53 -9.86 7.26
N CYS A 220 24.42 -11.19 7.30
CA CYS A 220 25.01 -12.07 6.29
C CYS A 220 24.50 -11.73 4.88
N LYS A 221 23.20 -11.47 4.73
CA LYS A 221 22.61 -11.05 3.46
C LYS A 221 23.07 -9.66 3.01
N ALA A 222 23.16 -8.70 3.93
CA ALA A 222 23.61 -7.34 3.61
C ALA A 222 25.08 -7.30 3.12
N HIS A 223 25.92 -8.23 3.62
CA HIS A 223 27.34 -8.31 3.29
C HIS A 223 27.70 -9.43 2.31
N GLY A 224 26.72 -10.18 1.80
CA GLY A 224 26.90 -11.20 0.76
C GLY A 224 27.59 -12.50 1.23
N ASP A 225 27.56 -12.84 2.52
CA ASP A 225 28.13 -14.09 3.02
C ASP A 225 27.13 -15.25 2.91
N SER A 226 27.14 -15.92 1.76
CA SER A 226 26.25 -17.04 1.46
C SER A 226 26.51 -18.28 2.33
N ARG A 227 27.77 -18.53 2.71
CA ARG A 227 28.15 -19.70 3.52
C ARG A 227 27.58 -19.57 4.93
N LEU A 228 27.75 -18.40 5.53
CA LEU A 228 27.20 -18.15 6.87
C LEU A 228 25.67 -18.05 6.84
N SER A 229 25.10 -17.48 5.78
CA SER A 229 23.64 -17.44 5.57
C SER A 229 23.03 -18.85 5.58
N GLU A 230 23.71 -19.83 5.00
CA GLU A 230 23.25 -21.23 4.98
C GLU A 230 23.23 -21.82 6.37
N HIS A 231 24.34 -21.70 7.10
CA HIS A 231 24.45 -22.18 8.47
C HIS A 231 23.34 -21.60 9.37
N VAL A 232 23.15 -20.28 9.29
CA VAL A 232 22.11 -19.57 10.06
C VAL A 232 20.71 -20.06 9.70
N MET A 233 20.45 -20.28 8.41
CA MET A 233 19.15 -20.72 7.95
C MET A 233 18.84 -22.17 8.37
N THR A 234 19.83 -23.06 8.36
CA THR A 234 19.69 -24.41 8.92
C THR A 234 19.30 -24.36 10.39
N ARG A 235 19.94 -23.49 11.19
CA ARG A 235 19.58 -23.30 12.60
C ARG A 235 18.17 -22.74 12.80
N LEU A 236 17.71 -21.82 11.96
CA LEU A 236 16.35 -21.29 12.01
C LEU A 236 15.29 -22.35 11.71
N VAL A 237 15.58 -23.24 10.76
CA VAL A 237 14.73 -24.39 10.45
C VAL A 237 14.68 -25.40 11.61
N GLU A 238 15.82 -25.67 12.25
CA GLU A 238 15.88 -26.54 13.44
C GLU A 238 15.10 -25.98 14.63
N LEU A 239 15.14 -24.66 14.84
CA LEU A 239 14.47 -23.97 15.95
C LEU A 239 12.95 -23.82 15.74
N GLU A 240 12.52 -23.54 14.51
CA GLU A 240 11.12 -23.33 14.17
C GLU A 240 10.71 -24.26 13.01
N PRO A 241 10.60 -25.57 13.26
CA PRO A 241 10.40 -26.56 12.20
C PRO A 241 9.04 -26.45 11.49
N ASP A 242 8.07 -25.75 12.08
CA ASP A 242 6.75 -25.52 11.50
C ASP A 242 6.66 -24.19 10.72
N ASN A 243 7.73 -23.39 10.70
CA ASN A 243 7.76 -22.10 10.02
C ASN A 243 8.14 -22.28 8.54
N ALA A 244 7.12 -22.34 7.66
CA ALA A 244 7.31 -22.53 6.21
C ALA A 244 8.22 -21.47 5.57
N SER A 245 8.29 -20.25 6.12
CA SER A 245 9.13 -19.17 5.58
C SER A 245 10.63 -19.48 5.65
N HIS A 246 11.09 -20.17 6.70
CA HIS A 246 12.50 -20.53 6.86
C HIS A 246 12.96 -21.52 5.80
N TYR A 247 12.14 -22.52 5.49
CA TYR A 247 12.42 -23.49 4.43
C TYR A 247 12.46 -22.86 3.05
N VAL A 248 11.56 -21.91 2.75
CA VAL A 248 11.57 -21.17 1.48
C VAL A 248 12.86 -20.36 1.34
N LEU A 249 13.26 -19.65 2.41
CA LEU A 249 14.48 -18.86 2.37
C LEU A 249 15.74 -19.74 2.24
N LEU A 250 15.74 -20.95 2.83
CA LEU A 250 16.81 -21.93 2.64
C LEU A 250 16.88 -22.46 1.20
N ALA A 251 15.74 -22.82 0.62
CA ALA A 251 15.65 -23.27 -0.76
C ALA A 251 16.12 -22.18 -1.75
N ASN A 252 15.74 -20.92 -1.50
CA ASN A 252 16.21 -19.78 -2.30
C ASN A 252 17.73 -19.59 -2.20
N LEU A 253 18.32 -19.77 -1.02
CA LEU A 253 19.77 -19.65 -0.84
C LEU A 253 20.53 -20.76 -1.60
N TYR A 254 20.01 -21.99 -1.59
CA TYR A 254 20.55 -23.07 -2.40
C TYR A 254 20.43 -22.78 -3.90
N ALA A 255 19.30 -22.25 -4.36
CA ALA A 255 19.12 -21.81 -5.74
C ALA A 255 20.13 -20.72 -6.14
N GLU A 256 20.32 -19.69 -5.30
CA GLU A 256 21.28 -18.59 -5.51
C GLU A 256 22.74 -19.07 -5.62
N THR A 257 23.08 -20.19 -4.97
CA THR A 257 24.42 -20.79 -5.01
C THR A 257 24.56 -21.91 -6.07
N GLY A 258 23.55 -22.10 -6.92
CA GLY A 258 23.54 -23.10 -8.00
C GLY A 258 23.27 -24.54 -7.54
N ARG A 259 22.88 -24.73 -6.29
CA ARG A 259 22.61 -26.03 -5.63
C ARG A 259 21.14 -26.41 -5.78
N TRP A 260 20.70 -26.59 -7.03
CA TRP A 260 19.30 -26.82 -7.39
C TRP A 260 18.72 -28.11 -6.83
N GLN A 261 19.55 -29.14 -6.67
CA GLN A 261 19.13 -30.43 -6.14
C GLN A 261 18.70 -30.31 -4.67
N GLU A 262 19.50 -29.64 -3.85
CA GLU A 262 19.19 -29.40 -2.44
C GLU A 262 17.99 -28.45 -2.27
N ALA A 263 17.82 -27.48 -3.16
CA ALA A 263 16.63 -26.62 -3.18
C ALA A 263 15.34 -27.45 -3.42
N GLU A 264 15.36 -28.36 -4.39
CA GLU A 264 14.25 -29.26 -4.70
C GLU A 264 13.95 -30.22 -3.52
N GLU A 265 14.98 -30.78 -2.90
CA GLU A 265 14.83 -31.65 -1.72
C GLU A 265 14.12 -30.95 -0.56
N ILE A 266 14.47 -29.69 -0.28
CA ILE A 266 13.79 -28.88 0.75
C ILE A 266 12.32 -28.63 0.41
N LEU A 267 12.00 -28.29 -0.84
CA LEU A 267 10.63 -28.04 -1.28
C LEU A 267 9.77 -29.32 -1.24
N GLN A 268 10.33 -30.47 -1.62
CA GLN A 268 9.67 -31.76 -1.50
C GLN A 268 9.44 -32.14 -0.03
N TRP A 269 10.39 -31.86 0.86
CA TRP A 269 10.25 -32.09 2.29
C TRP A 269 9.12 -31.23 2.89
N MET A 270 9.06 -29.94 2.53
CA MET A 270 7.95 -29.04 2.92
C MET A 270 6.59 -29.61 2.50
N LYS A 271 6.49 -30.08 1.25
CA LYS A 271 5.26 -30.70 0.70
C LYS A 271 4.86 -31.96 1.47
N LYS A 272 5.83 -32.81 1.82
CA LYS A 272 5.60 -34.02 2.62
C LYS A 272 5.10 -33.70 4.03
N LYS A 273 5.54 -32.58 4.61
CA LYS A 273 5.15 -32.11 5.95
C LYS A 273 3.86 -31.29 5.97
N GLY A 274 3.24 -31.03 4.82
CA GLY A 274 2.03 -30.21 4.73
C GLY A 274 2.27 -28.72 4.99
N LEU A 275 3.53 -28.28 4.98
CA LEU A 275 3.88 -26.86 5.14
C LEU A 275 3.56 -26.13 3.84
N ARG A 276 2.71 -25.10 3.93
CA ARG A 276 2.34 -24.28 2.77
C ARG A 276 3.11 -22.97 2.78
N LYS A 277 3.67 -22.62 1.63
CA LYS A 277 4.29 -21.31 1.37
C LYS A 277 3.18 -20.24 1.41
N ASP A 278 3.31 -19.24 2.28
CA ASP A 278 2.56 -18.00 2.11
C ASP A 278 3.08 -17.31 0.84
N ALA A 279 2.18 -17.07 -0.12
CA ALA A 279 2.55 -16.61 -1.45
C ALA A 279 2.94 -15.12 -1.45
N GLY A 280 4.24 -14.85 -1.33
CA GLY A 280 4.87 -13.59 -1.72
C GLY A 280 5.70 -13.75 -3.00
N TRP A 281 5.64 -12.78 -3.91
CA TRP A 281 6.54 -12.69 -5.07
C TRP A 281 7.33 -11.38 -5.03
N SER A 282 8.58 -11.41 -5.52
CA SER A 282 9.42 -10.25 -5.80
C SER A 282 10.19 -10.45 -7.11
N LEU A 283 10.44 -9.34 -7.81
CA LEU A 283 10.86 -9.16 -9.21
C LEU A 283 12.24 -9.72 -9.66
N ARG A 284 12.88 -10.64 -8.93
CA ARG A 284 14.30 -10.98 -9.16
C ARG A 284 14.56 -12.15 -10.12
N MET A 285 13.53 -12.91 -10.52
CA MET A 285 13.68 -14.14 -11.32
C MET A 285 13.62 -13.94 -12.84
N LEU A 286 14.00 -12.76 -13.34
CA LEU A 286 14.11 -12.47 -14.79
C LEU A 286 15.46 -11.85 -15.20
N GLY A 287 16.38 -11.60 -14.27
CA GLY A 287 17.69 -10.97 -14.56
C GLY A 287 18.78 -11.92 -15.06
N ASP A 288 18.75 -13.20 -14.67
CA ASP A 288 19.93 -14.08 -14.81
C ASP A 288 20.03 -14.82 -16.16
N ARG A 289 19.20 -14.47 -17.15
CA ARG A 289 19.31 -15.02 -18.53
C ARG A 289 19.73 -14.03 -19.61
N LEU A 290 20.02 -12.77 -19.27
CA LEU A 290 20.41 -11.74 -20.26
C LEU A 290 21.86 -11.28 -20.18
N LEU A 291 22.68 -11.80 -19.27
CA LEU A 291 24.09 -11.43 -19.15
C LEU A 291 25.03 -12.65 -19.20
N ALA A 292 25.05 -13.32 -20.36
CA ALA A 292 26.22 -14.08 -20.78
C ALA A 292 27.04 -13.22 -21.75
N PRO A 293 28.25 -12.77 -21.42
CA PRO A 293 29.07 -11.97 -22.33
C PRO A 293 29.56 -12.83 -23.49
N LYS A 294 29.23 -12.45 -24.73
CA LYS A 294 30.04 -12.83 -25.89
C LYS A 294 31.23 -11.88 -26.00
N SER A 295 32.39 -12.47 -26.18
CA SER A 295 33.73 -11.88 -26.18
C SER A 295 33.91 -10.61 -27.03
N GLY A 296 34.67 -9.65 -26.48
CA GLY A 296 35.61 -8.84 -27.24
C GLY A 296 35.17 -7.43 -27.62
N SER A 297 35.37 -6.46 -26.73
CA SER A 297 36.02 -5.17 -27.05
C SER A 297 36.19 -4.34 -25.77
N THR A 298 37.33 -3.68 -25.68
CA THR A 298 37.85 -2.97 -24.52
C THR A 298 37.37 -1.51 -24.49
N LYS A 299 36.72 -1.07 -23.39
CA LYS A 299 36.78 0.26 -22.70
C LYS A 299 35.44 0.68 -22.06
N PRO A 300 35.48 1.53 -21.01
CA PRO A 300 35.33 1.16 -19.61
C PRO A 300 33.87 1.07 -19.13
N VAL A 301 33.67 0.18 -18.17
CA VAL A 301 32.46 -0.02 -17.39
C VAL A 301 32.30 1.13 -16.39
N PHE A 302 31.18 1.83 -16.42
CA PHE A 302 30.75 2.70 -15.31
C PHE A 302 30.33 1.81 -14.13
N PRO A 303 30.85 2.03 -12.91
CA PRO A 303 30.47 1.23 -11.75
C PRO A 303 29.09 1.64 -11.24
N ILE A 304 28.12 0.72 -11.29
CA ILE A 304 26.91 0.80 -10.49
C ILE A 304 27.28 0.25 -9.10
N GLN A 305 27.77 1.13 -8.23
CA GLN A 305 27.86 0.91 -6.79
C GLN A 305 27.51 2.20 -6.07
N GLY A 306 26.66 2.07 -5.05
CA GLY A 306 26.06 3.18 -4.32
C GLY A 306 27.07 4.17 -3.76
N SER A 307 26.81 5.46 -4.01
CA SER A 307 27.10 6.60 -3.14
C SER A 307 26.71 7.87 -3.88
N PHE A 308 25.46 8.31 -3.74
CA PHE A 308 25.10 9.72 -3.99
C PHE A 308 24.80 10.40 -2.65
N VAL A 309 25.85 10.49 -1.83
CA VAL A 309 26.00 11.56 -0.85
C VAL A 309 27.38 12.17 -1.12
N ARG A 310 27.37 13.30 -1.84
CA ARG A 310 28.38 14.37 -1.97
C ARG A 310 28.62 14.75 -3.43
N GLU A 311 28.00 15.84 -3.85
CA GLU A 311 28.67 17.04 -4.39
C GLU A 311 27.64 18.11 -4.78
N THR A 312 26.83 18.55 -3.81
CA THR A 312 26.26 19.89 -3.84
C THR A 312 26.54 20.51 -2.48
N GLY A 313 27.31 21.60 -2.47
CA GLY A 313 27.72 22.33 -1.27
C GLY A 313 26.58 23.08 -0.59
N ILE A 314 25.43 22.43 -0.39
CA ILE A 314 24.29 22.97 0.35
C ILE A 314 24.19 22.18 1.65
N ALA A 315 24.39 22.86 2.77
CA ALA A 315 24.22 22.28 4.10
C ALA A 315 22.78 21.78 4.27
N TRP A 316 22.61 20.46 4.43
CA TRP A 316 21.32 19.81 4.61
C TRP A 316 20.81 20.01 6.05
N GLY A 317 20.29 21.21 6.32
CA GLY A 317 19.48 21.48 7.50
C GLY A 317 18.03 21.04 7.29
N THR A 318 17.46 20.32 8.26
CA THR A 318 16.07 19.81 8.32
C THR A 318 14.97 20.90 8.31
N HIS A 319 15.31 22.15 7.99
CA HIS A 319 14.38 23.28 7.90
C HIS A 319 14.16 23.82 6.47
N ALA A 320 14.93 23.38 5.47
CA ALA A 320 14.86 23.97 4.12
C ALA A 320 13.71 23.44 3.22
N TRP A 321 13.18 22.24 3.47
CA TRP A 321 12.11 21.66 2.65
C TRP A 321 10.73 22.30 2.89
N PHE A 322 10.55 23.02 3.99
CA PHE A 322 9.27 23.62 4.36
C PHE A 322 9.04 25.02 3.78
N ASP A 323 10.04 25.57 3.08
CA ASP A 323 10.03 26.94 2.56
C ASP A 323 10.18 26.98 1.03
N VAL A 324 9.47 26.08 0.32
CA VAL A 324 9.35 26.16 -1.15
C VAL A 324 8.53 27.41 -1.49
N LYS A 325 9.21 28.47 -1.90
CA LYS A 325 8.61 29.80 -2.09
C LYS A 325 7.73 29.92 -3.35
N ARG A 326 7.94 29.06 -4.36
CA ARG A 326 7.26 29.21 -5.65
C ARG A 326 6.03 28.31 -5.77
N LEU A 327 4.87 28.89 -5.47
CA LEU A 327 3.56 28.38 -5.83
C LEU A 327 3.21 28.85 -7.26
N VAL A 328 3.16 27.91 -8.20
CA VAL A 328 2.96 28.20 -9.63
C VAL A 328 1.48 28.30 -9.97
N VAL A 329 0.70 27.33 -9.50
CA VAL A 329 -0.77 27.32 -9.67
C VAL A 329 -1.42 27.34 -8.29
N PRO A 330 -1.85 28.52 -7.79
CA PRO A 330 -2.63 28.64 -6.57
C PRO A 330 -4.11 28.32 -6.83
N ILE A 331 -4.72 27.58 -5.92
CA ILE A 331 -6.16 27.27 -5.89
C ILE A 331 -6.80 27.93 -4.68
N ASP A 332 -7.82 28.73 -4.95
CA ASP A 332 -8.75 29.20 -3.94
C ASP A 332 -9.92 28.23 -3.86
N VAL A 333 -9.98 27.41 -2.81
CA VAL A 333 -11.02 26.38 -2.63
C VAL A 333 -12.44 26.97 -2.67
N LYS A 334 -12.60 28.27 -2.35
CA LYS A 334 -13.90 28.94 -2.34
C LYS A 334 -14.40 29.35 -3.72
N LYS A 335 -13.56 29.25 -4.75
CA LYS A 335 -13.87 29.67 -6.12
C LYS A 335 -14.06 28.46 -7.01
N LYS A 336 -14.91 28.62 -8.02
CA LYS A 336 -15.10 27.58 -9.04
C LYS A 336 -13.84 27.47 -9.92
N PRO A 337 -13.63 26.34 -10.62
CA PRO A 337 -12.46 26.16 -11.50
C PRO A 337 -12.25 27.29 -12.52
N TRP A 338 -13.33 27.80 -13.10
CA TRP A 338 -13.29 28.93 -14.05
C TRP A 338 -13.19 30.31 -13.38
N GLU A 339 -13.28 30.41 -12.05
CA GLU A 339 -13.12 31.65 -11.29
C GLU A 339 -11.72 31.76 -10.66
N GLN A 340 -10.89 30.73 -10.79
CA GLN A 340 -9.53 30.69 -10.28
C GLN A 340 -8.67 31.81 -10.90
N LYS A 341 -7.71 32.32 -10.12
CA LYS A 341 -6.80 33.37 -10.57
C LYS A 341 -5.94 32.88 -11.74
N VAL A 342 -5.42 31.66 -11.62
CA VAL A 342 -4.83 30.92 -12.72
C VAL A 342 -5.93 30.04 -13.30
N ARG A 343 -6.35 30.33 -14.53
CA ARG A 343 -7.41 29.58 -15.21
C ARG A 343 -6.93 28.15 -15.48
N LEU A 344 -7.70 27.17 -15.03
CA LEU A 344 -7.47 25.75 -15.29
C LEU A 344 -7.90 25.37 -16.71
N HIS A 345 -7.62 24.15 -17.15
CA HIS A 345 -8.15 23.59 -18.40
C HIS A 345 -8.72 22.19 -18.17
N ASN A 346 -9.60 21.70 -19.05
CA ASN A 346 -10.19 20.36 -18.93
C ASN A 346 -10.23 19.58 -20.25
N ARG A 347 -9.37 19.96 -21.19
CA ARG A 347 -9.15 19.27 -22.46
C ARG A 347 -7.66 19.20 -22.76
N TRP A 348 -7.26 18.23 -23.58
CA TRP A 348 -5.93 18.15 -24.16
C TRP A 348 -5.94 18.77 -25.55
N HIS A 349 -5.07 19.77 -25.76
CA HIS A 349 -4.85 20.38 -27.06
C HIS A 349 -3.48 21.09 -27.09
N PRO A 350 -2.73 21.02 -28.21
CA PRO A 350 -1.41 21.66 -28.33
C PRO A 350 -1.44 23.17 -28.10
N ASP A 351 -2.50 23.84 -28.59
CA ASP A 351 -2.60 25.31 -28.59
C ASP A 351 -3.07 25.91 -27.25
N ILE A 352 -3.30 25.10 -26.20
CA ILE A 352 -3.63 25.68 -24.87
C ILE A 352 -2.37 26.38 -24.33
N PRO A 353 -2.41 27.70 -24.08
CA PRO A 353 -1.23 28.45 -23.70
C PRO A 353 -0.78 28.09 -22.28
N PRO A 354 0.54 28.02 -22.02
CA PRO A 354 1.05 27.73 -20.69
C PRO A 354 0.68 28.85 -19.70
N VAL A 355 0.44 28.46 -18.45
CA VAL A 355 0.11 29.40 -17.37
C VAL A 355 1.36 30.03 -16.78
N ALA A 356 2.49 29.33 -16.78
CA ALA A 356 3.78 29.79 -16.30
C ALA A 356 4.94 28.97 -16.92
N ASP A 357 6.14 29.54 -16.88
CA ASP A 357 7.39 28.87 -17.23
C ASP A 357 8.06 28.33 -15.96
N VAL A 358 8.56 27.11 -15.98
CA VAL A 358 9.31 26.49 -14.90
C VAL A 358 10.68 26.08 -15.42
N THR A 359 11.73 26.43 -14.70
CA THR A 359 13.10 26.07 -15.08
C THR A 359 13.40 24.67 -14.54
N GLU A 360 14.06 23.85 -15.34
CA GLU A 360 14.52 22.54 -14.88
C GLU A 360 15.43 22.66 -13.65
N GLY A 361 15.44 21.65 -12.80
CA GLY A 361 16.15 21.70 -11.52
C GLY A 361 15.43 22.49 -10.43
N GLU A 362 14.38 23.24 -10.75
CA GLU A 362 13.59 23.99 -9.78
C GLU A 362 12.59 23.10 -9.04
N LEU A 363 12.50 23.29 -7.71
CA LEU A 363 11.44 22.69 -6.89
C LEU A 363 10.27 23.68 -6.79
N PHE A 364 9.08 23.27 -7.22
CA PHE A 364 7.91 24.13 -7.28
C PHE A 364 6.64 23.43 -6.80
N ARG A 365 5.62 24.23 -6.49
CA ARG A 365 4.33 23.76 -5.97
C ARG A 365 3.20 24.00 -6.96
N VAL A 366 2.35 22.98 -7.10
CA VAL A 366 1.10 23.03 -7.88
C VAL A 366 -0.05 22.63 -6.96
N GLU A 367 -1.08 23.46 -6.88
CA GLU A 367 -2.34 23.13 -6.22
C GLU A 367 -3.36 22.72 -7.27
N MET A 368 -4.31 21.87 -6.87
CA MET A 368 -5.33 21.33 -7.77
C MET A 368 -6.71 21.47 -7.14
N VAL A 369 -7.74 21.44 -7.98
CA VAL A 369 -9.11 21.16 -7.56
C VAL A 369 -9.38 19.66 -7.68
N ASP A 370 -10.43 19.14 -7.02
CA ASP A 370 -10.91 17.80 -7.38
C ASP A 370 -11.37 17.78 -8.84
N TRP A 371 -11.39 16.60 -9.45
CA TRP A 371 -11.72 16.45 -10.86
C TRP A 371 -13.08 17.02 -11.26
N THR A 372 -14.03 17.07 -10.33
CA THR A 372 -15.37 17.62 -10.57
C THR A 372 -15.44 19.13 -10.36
N GLY A 373 -14.40 19.73 -9.79
CA GLY A 373 -14.38 21.15 -9.43
C GLY A 373 -15.30 21.49 -8.26
N GLY A 374 -15.45 20.57 -7.31
CA GLY A 374 -16.19 20.77 -6.07
C GLY A 374 -17.68 20.46 -6.16
N ARG A 375 -18.13 19.65 -7.12
CA ARG A 375 -19.57 19.33 -7.30
C ARG A 375 -20.09 18.32 -6.29
N VAL A 376 -19.24 17.40 -5.84
CA VAL A 376 -19.59 16.38 -4.84
C VAL A 376 -19.49 16.94 -3.43
N ARG A 377 -20.52 16.77 -2.59
CA ARG A 377 -20.65 17.35 -1.25
C ARG A 377 -20.36 16.33 -0.14
N ASP A 378 -19.91 16.85 1.01
CA ASP A 378 -19.83 16.10 2.27
C ASP A 378 -21.24 16.06 2.88
N ASP A 379 -22.04 15.14 2.36
CA ASP A 379 -23.38 14.82 2.83
C ASP A 379 -23.66 13.34 2.57
N ASP A 380 -24.72 12.81 3.20
CA ASP A 380 -25.11 11.40 3.07
C ASP A 380 -26.02 11.14 1.84
N SER A 381 -26.13 12.07 0.89
CA SER A 381 -26.89 11.88 -0.35
C SER A 381 -25.96 11.54 -1.52
N ALA A 382 -26.34 10.57 -2.36
CA ALA A 382 -25.60 10.26 -3.59
C ALA A 382 -26.14 11.03 -4.82
N ASP A 383 -27.04 12.00 -4.64
CA ASP A 383 -27.65 12.75 -5.76
C ASP A 383 -26.62 13.53 -6.57
N ASP A 384 -25.60 14.07 -5.90
CA ASP A 384 -24.52 14.78 -6.58
C ASP A 384 -23.67 13.87 -7.47
N ILE A 385 -23.46 12.61 -7.09
CA ILE A 385 -22.86 11.57 -7.94
C ILE A 385 -23.81 11.19 -9.07
N LYS A 386 -25.10 11.00 -8.76
CA LYS A 386 -26.12 10.58 -9.72
C LYS A 386 -26.29 11.56 -10.87
N PHE A 387 -26.33 12.85 -10.57
CA PHE A 387 -26.63 13.92 -11.53
C PHE A 387 -25.38 14.72 -11.94
N LEU A 388 -24.19 14.17 -11.70
CA LEU A 388 -22.94 14.82 -12.09
C LEU A 388 -22.86 14.96 -13.60
N ASP A 389 -22.56 16.17 -14.09
CA ASP A 389 -22.27 16.41 -15.50
C ASP A 389 -20.83 15.99 -15.81
N LEU A 390 -20.65 14.82 -16.42
CA LEU A 390 -19.34 14.25 -16.73
C LEU A 390 -18.61 14.96 -17.87
N THR A 391 -19.21 15.93 -18.56
CA THR A 391 -18.53 16.71 -19.60
C THR A 391 -17.50 17.71 -19.04
N ILE A 392 -17.64 18.08 -17.76
CA ILE A 392 -16.76 19.03 -17.07
C ILE A 392 -15.38 18.44 -16.74
N THR A 393 -15.31 17.12 -16.67
CA THR A 393 -14.16 16.34 -16.22
C THR A 393 -13.04 16.34 -17.25
N HIS A 394 -11.76 16.48 -16.86
CA HIS A 394 -11.15 16.69 -15.52
C HIS A 394 -10.59 18.12 -15.44
N TYR A 395 -10.75 18.86 -14.33
CA TYR A 395 -10.08 20.16 -14.18
C TYR A 395 -8.59 19.99 -13.83
N LEU A 396 -7.72 20.41 -14.74
CA LEU A 396 -6.26 20.25 -14.65
C LEU A 396 -5.55 21.55 -14.33
N SER A 397 -4.50 21.44 -13.54
CA SER A 397 -3.57 22.52 -13.20
C SER A 397 -2.39 22.49 -14.16
N GLY A 398 -2.20 23.58 -14.89
CA GLY A 398 -1.29 23.68 -16.02
C GLY A 398 -1.97 24.40 -17.20
N PRO A 399 -1.37 24.38 -18.40
CA PRO A 399 -0.08 23.74 -18.70
C PRO A 399 1.13 24.54 -18.20
N LEU A 400 2.18 23.85 -17.80
CA LEU A 400 3.46 24.42 -17.38
C LEU A 400 4.50 24.25 -18.48
N ARG A 401 5.05 25.37 -18.96
CA ARG A 401 6.13 25.34 -19.96
C ARG A 401 7.45 25.08 -19.25
N ILE A 402 8.11 23.97 -19.56
CA ILE A 402 9.39 23.61 -18.96
C ILE A 402 10.53 24.08 -19.86
N VAL A 403 11.48 24.80 -19.27
CA VAL A 403 12.69 25.33 -19.93
C VAL A 403 13.95 24.85 -19.22
N ASP A 404 15.06 24.72 -19.93
CA ASP A 404 16.36 24.43 -19.32
C ASP A 404 16.95 25.65 -18.59
N ALA A 405 18.13 25.48 -18.01
CA ALA A 405 18.85 26.53 -17.28
C ALA A 405 19.14 27.78 -18.13
N GLU A 406 19.27 27.63 -19.45
CA GLU A 406 19.48 28.72 -20.42
C GLU A 406 18.16 29.34 -20.91
N GLY A 407 17.01 28.81 -20.49
CA GLY A 407 15.68 29.27 -20.89
C GLY A 407 15.19 28.68 -22.21
N VAL A 408 15.85 27.64 -22.73
CA VAL A 408 15.43 26.93 -23.94
C VAL A 408 14.37 25.89 -23.57
N PRO A 409 13.19 25.93 -24.20
CA PRO A 409 12.10 25.01 -23.87
C PRO A 409 12.44 23.55 -24.17
N ALA A 410 11.80 22.64 -23.43
CA ALA A 410 11.72 21.23 -23.83
C ALA A 410 11.21 21.13 -25.27
N SER A 411 11.76 20.24 -26.08
CA SER A 411 11.43 20.11 -27.50
C SER A 411 10.78 18.75 -27.81
N PRO A 412 9.94 18.65 -28.85
CA PRO A 412 9.39 17.37 -29.26
C PRO A 412 10.48 16.31 -29.47
N GLY A 413 10.33 15.13 -28.86
CA GLY A 413 11.35 14.08 -28.84
C GLY A 413 12.19 14.02 -27.56
N ASP A 414 12.11 15.04 -26.69
CA ASP A 414 12.70 15.00 -25.35
C ASP A 414 11.88 14.11 -24.40
N LEU A 415 12.50 13.67 -23.31
CA LEU A 415 11.78 13.13 -22.15
C LEU A 415 11.77 14.18 -21.03
N LEU A 416 10.61 14.39 -20.43
CA LEU A 416 10.46 15.21 -19.24
C LEU A 416 10.42 14.30 -18.02
N ALA A 417 11.47 14.32 -17.21
CA ALA A 417 11.49 13.62 -15.94
C ALA A 417 10.83 14.50 -14.86
N VAL A 418 9.77 14.01 -14.23
CA VAL A 418 8.99 14.69 -13.20
C VAL A 418 9.05 13.88 -11.91
N GLU A 419 9.70 14.42 -10.89
CA GLU A 419 9.74 13.82 -9.56
C GLU A 419 8.63 14.40 -8.68
N ILE A 420 7.85 13.51 -8.07
CA ILE A 420 6.77 13.85 -7.14
C ILE A 420 7.34 13.88 -5.73
N CYS A 421 8.00 14.97 -5.34
CA CYS A 421 8.72 15.06 -4.08
C CYS A 421 7.81 14.98 -2.83
N ASN A 422 6.58 15.51 -2.93
CA ASN A 422 5.60 15.45 -1.85
C ASN A 422 4.16 15.60 -2.38
N LEU A 423 3.19 15.10 -1.63
CA LEU A 423 1.75 15.16 -1.93
C LEU A 423 0.94 15.26 -0.64
N GLY A 424 -0.26 15.85 -0.72
CA GLY A 424 -1.22 15.86 0.39
C GLY A 424 -2.39 16.81 0.15
N PRO A 425 -3.47 16.70 0.97
CA PRO A 425 -4.66 17.55 0.86
C PRO A 425 -4.35 19.04 1.12
N LEU A 426 -5.24 19.91 0.63
CA LEU A 426 -5.20 21.33 1.01
C LEU A 426 -5.62 21.50 2.49
N PRO A 427 -4.92 22.35 3.25
CA PRO A 427 -5.27 22.59 4.65
C PRO A 427 -6.71 23.10 4.83
N GLY A 428 -7.46 22.51 5.77
CA GLY A 428 -8.86 22.83 6.04
C GLY A 428 -9.88 22.11 5.16
N ASP A 429 -9.41 21.15 4.35
CA ASP A 429 -10.21 20.30 3.47
C ASP A 429 -9.76 18.83 3.54
N GLU A 430 -9.48 18.36 4.75
CA GLU A 430 -8.97 17.02 5.02
C GLU A 430 -10.03 15.92 4.90
N TRP A 431 -10.71 15.85 3.75
CA TRP A 431 -11.67 14.81 3.41
C TRP A 431 -11.77 14.59 1.89
N GLY A 432 -12.37 13.46 1.51
CA GLY A 432 -12.59 13.08 0.13
C GLY A 432 -13.79 12.15 -0.02
N TYR A 433 -14.03 11.68 -1.24
CA TYR A 433 -15.17 10.82 -1.52
C TYR A 433 -14.80 9.68 -2.47
N THR A 434 -15.59 8.61 -2.37
CA THR A 434 -15.66 7.50 -3.31
C THR A 434 -17.14 7.33 -3.66
N GLY A 435 -17.44 6.77 -4.83
CA GLY A 435 -18.79 6.68 -5.33
C GLY A 435 -18.98 5.48 -6.24
N ILE A 436 -20.24 5.28 -6.62
CA ILE A 436 -20.63 4.44 -7.74
C ILE A 436 -21.52 5.35 -8.58
N PHE A 437 -21.28 5.47 -9.88
CA PHE A 437 -22.16 6.26 -10.74
C PHE A 437 -23.46 5.53 -11.05
N GLU A 438 -24.49 6.30 -11.38
CA GLU A 438 -25.71 5.75 -11.94
C GLU A 438 -25.39 5.08 -13.28
N ARG A 439 -25.99 3.92 -13.56
CA ARG A 439 -25.79 3.18 -14.82
C ARG A 439 -25.98 4.05 -16.06
N GLU A 440 -26.98 4.92 -16.03
CA GLU A 440 -27.34 5.80 -17.15
C GLU A 440 -26.48 7.08 -17.21
N ASN A 441 -25.64 7.34 -16.21
CA ASN A 441 -24.79 8.53 -16.14
C ASN A 441 -23.37 8.16 -15.67
N GLY A 442 -22.57 7.60 -16.59
CA GLY A 442 -21.19 7.15 -16.36
C GLY A 442 -21.07 5.64 -16.18
N GLY A 443 -21.71 5.10 -15.15
CA GLY A 443 -21.59 3.70 -14.73
C GLY A 443 -20.19 3.32 -14.22
N GLY A 444 -19.72 2.11 -14.52
CA GLY A 444 -18.50 1.53 -13.96
C GLY A 444 -18.39 0.01 -14.14
N PHE A 445 -17.34 -0.59 -13.59
CA PHE A 445 -17.00 -2.00 -13.79
C PHE A 445 -18.05 -3.02 -13.32
N LEU A 446 -18.70 -2.78 -12.18
CA LEU A 446 -19.73 -3.66 -11.63
C LEU A 446 -21.14 -3.05 -11.76
N THR A 447 -21.38 -2.21 -12.77
CA THR A 447 -22.67 -1.52 -12.96
C THR A 447 -23.86 -2.47 -13.03
N ASP A 448 -23.68 -3.67 -13.59
CA ASP A 448 -24.74 -4.68 -13.68
C ASP A 448 -25.20 -5.18 -12.30
N HIS A 449 -24.31 -5.12 -11.31
CA HIS A 449 -24.58 -5.50 -9.92
C HIS A 449 -24.98 -4.31 -9.06
N PHE A 450 -24.44 -3.12 -9.37
CA PHE A 450 -24.65 -1.88 -8.64
C PHE A 450 -25.05 -0.74 -9.58
N PRO A 451 -26.27 -0.75 -10.14
CA PRO A 451 -26.68 0.19 -11.18
C PRO A 451 -27.04 1.59 -10.65
N SER A 452 -27.21 1.73 -9.34
CA SER A 452 -27.66 2.97 -8.71
C SER A 452 -26.51 3.72 -8.08
N ALA A 453 -26.57 5.05 -8.16
CA ALA A 453 -25.54 5.88 -7.57
C ALA A 453 -25.37 5.64 -6.06
N ARG A 454 -24.11 5.62 -5.60
CA ARG A 454 -23.73 5.52 -4.17
C ARG A 454 -22.56 6.46 -3.89
N LYS A 455 -22.37 6.80 -2.61
CA LYS A 455 -21.29 7.66 -2.15
C LYS A 455 -20.82 7.21 -0.76
N ALA A 456 -19.51 7.23 -0.54
CA ALA A 456 -18.89 7.16 0.78
C ALA A 456 -17.97 8.37 0.97
N ILE A 457 -18.04 8.98 2.14
CA ILE A 457 -17.17 10.09 2.52
C ILE A 457 -16.01 9.55 3.36
N TRP A 458 -14.82 10.06 3.09
CA TRP A 458 -13.58 9.69 3.76
C TRP A 458 -12.98 10.91 4.45
N TYR A 459 -12.59 10.76 5.70
CA TYR A 459 -11.90 11.79 6.46
C TYR A 459 -10.43 11.41 6.63
N PHE A 460 -9.54 12.40 6.58
CA PHE A 460 -8.10 12.18 6.67
C PHE A 460 -7.55 12.56 8.05
N GLU A 461 -6.87 11.62 8.69
CA GLU A 461 -6.13 11.82 9.94
C GLU A 461 -4.64 11.59 9.67
N GLY A 462 -3.94 12.66 9.29
CA GLY A 462 -2.55 12.59 8.84
C GLY A 462 -2.45 11.73 7.57
N ILE A 463 -1.79 10.58 7.67
CA ILE A 463 -1.63 9.64 6.54
C ILE A 463 -2.78 8.64 6.43
N TYR A 464 -3.76 8.63 7.34
CA TYR A 464 -4.82 7.62 7.37
C TYR A 464 -6.15 8.14 6.85
N ALA A 465 -6.92 7.28 6.19
CA ALA A 465 -8.32 7.51 5.84
C ALA A 465 -9.25 6.58 6.63
N TYR A 466 -10.44 7.08 6.97
CA TYR A 466 -11.55 6.29 7.48
C TYR A 466 -12.89 6.86 6.96
N SER A 467 -13.93 6.02 6.92
CA SER A 467 -15.27 6.42 6.49
C SER A 467 -16.33 6.03 7.53
N PRO A 468 -17.22 6.94 7.97
CA PRO A 468 -18.38 6.58 8.80
C PRO A 468 -19.34 5.63 8.08
N GLN A 469 -19.46 5.74 6.76
CA GLN A 469 -20.31 4.86 5.94
C GLN A 469 -19.73 3.45 5.81
N ILE A 470 -18.43 3.24 6.07
CA ILE A 470 -17.75 1.93 6.04
C ILE A 470 -17.04 1.72 7.39
N PRO A 471 -17.79 1.37 8.45
CA PRO A 471 -17.24 1.30 9.80
C PRO A 471 -16.18 0.20 9.93
N GLY A 472 -15.22 0.39 10.83
CA GLY A 472 -14.19 -0.62 11.16
C GLY A 472 -13.11 -0.81 10.10
N VAL A 473 -13.00 0.14 9.17
CA VAL A 473 -11.90 0.25 8.21
C VAL A 473 -11.07 1.49 8.51
N ARG A 474 -9.74 1.34 8.50
CA ARG A 474 -8.79 2.45 8.53
C ARG A 474 -7.50 2.03 7.84
N PHE A 475 -7.01 2.82 6.89
CA PHE A 475 -5.78 2.49 6.17
C PHE A 475 -4.94 3.74 5.87
N PRO A 476 -3.60 3.60 5.82
CA PRO A 476 -2.75 4.66 5.31
C PRO A 476 -3.00 4.86 3.81
N GLY A 477 -3.12 6.11 3.37
CA GLY A 477 -3.27 6.47 1.98
C GLY A 477 -1.98 6.25 1.19
N LEU A 478 -2.12 5.80 -0.05
CA LEU A 478 -1.08 5.84 -1.05
C LEU A 478 -1.40 7.00 -1.99
N THR A 479 -1.07 8.22 -1.57
CA THR A 479 -1.49 9.44 -2.29
C THR A 479 -0.73 9.60 -3.60
N HIS A 480 -1.45 9.89 -4.69
CA HIS A 480 -0.93 10.02 -6.05
C HIS A 480 -1.84 10.93 -6.90
N PRO A 481 -1.34 11.57 -7.97
CA PRO A 481 -2.20 12.13 -9.00
C PRO A 481 -2.76 11.02 -9.89
N GLY A 482 -4.06 11.05 -10.18
CA GLY A 482 -4.67 10.25 -11.25
C GLY A 482 -4.20 10.73 -12.63
N ILE A 483 -4.03 12.06 -12.76
CA ILE A 483 -3.60 12.71 -14.01
C ILE A 483 -2.24 13.37 -13.88
N VAL A 484 -1.31 12.94 -14.74
CA VAL A 484 -0.06 13.65 -15.02
C VAL A 484 0.35 13.41 -16.48
N GLY A 485 0.61 14.47 -17.24
CA GLY A 485 0.95 14.32 -18.65
C GLY A 485 1.36 15.61 -19.34
N THR A 486 1.93 15.47 -20.53
CA THR A 486 2.35 16.57 -21.42
C THR A 486 1.28 16.86 -22.48
N ALA A 487 1.27 18.05 -23.08
CA ALA A 487 0.33 18.33 -24.16
C ALA A 487 0.66 17.50 -25.43
N PRO A 488 -0.35 17.01 -26.17
CA PRO A 488 -0.13 16.27 -27.40
C PRO A 488 0.30 17.20 -28.54
N SER A 489 0.97 16.64 -29.55
CA SER A 489 1.10 17.30 -30.85
C SER A 489 -0.24 17.26 -31.60
N VAL A 490 -0.38 18.10 -32.63
CA VAL A 490 -1.56 18.05 -33.54
C VAL A 490 -1.72 16.67 -34.17
N GLU A 491 -0.62 16.03 -34.56
CA GLU A 491 -0.63 14.68 -35.13
C GLU A 491 -1.16 13.64 -34.12
N LEU A 492 -0.65 13.67 -32.89
CA LEU A 492 -1.08 12.75 -31.84
C LEU A 492 -2.55 12.96 -31.47
N LEU A 493 -2.98 14.22 -31.34
CA LEU A 493 -4.38 14.56 -31.09
C LEU A 493 -5.31 14.01 -32.18
N ASN A 494 -4.91 14.11 -33.45
CA ASN A 494 -5.67 13.56 -34.57
C ASN A 494 -5.74 12.03 -34.53
N ILE A 495 -4.65 11.35 -34.15
CA ILE A 495 -4.63 9.89 -33.96
C ILE A 495 -5.65 9.49 -32.89
N TRP A 496 -5.68 10.18 -31.75
CA TRP A 496 -6.63 9.93 -30.66
C TRP A 496 -8.07 10.11 -31.12
N ASN A 497 -8.40 11.29 -31.65
CA ASN A 497 -9.75 11.62 -32.09
C ASN A 497 -10.27 10.65 -33.15
N GLU A 498 -9.41 10.22 -34.08
CA GLU A 498 -9.79 9.30 -35.15
C GLU A 498 -10.01 7.87 -34.65
N ARG A 499 -9.12 7.33 -33.80
CA ARG A 499 -9.28 5.95 -33.30
C ARG A 499 -10.48 5.83 -32.35
N GLU A 500 -10.71 6.84 -31.52
CA GLU A 500 -11.85 6.89 -30.59
C GLU A 500 -13.18 7.08 -31.33
N ARG A 501 -13.21 7.91 -32.38
CA ARG A 501 -14.37 8.03 -33.26
C ARG A 501 -14.71 6.71 -33.94
N LYS A 502 -13.70 6.03 -34.51
CA LYS A 502 -13.88 4.70 -35.11
C LYS A 502 -14.44 3.69 -34.12
N LEU A 503 -13.99 3.72 -32.86
CA LEU A 503 -14.50 2.84 -31.81
C LEU A 503 -16.01 3.04 -31.58
N ILE A 504 -16.48 4.29 -31.54
CA ILE A 504 -17.91 4.59 -31.39
C ILE A 504 -18.70 4.18 -32.63
N GLU A 505 -18.19 4.49 -33.82
CA GLU A 505 -18.88 4.21 -35.09
C GLU A 505 -19.02 2.69 -35.35
N THR A 506 -18.03 1.89 -34.94
CA THR A 506 -17.95 0.45 -35.25
C THR A 506 -18.26 -0.47 -34.07
N GLY A 507 -18.23 0.04 -32.83
CA GLY A 507 -18.27 -0.80 -31.63
C GLY A 507 -19.66 -1.33 -31.24
N HIS A 508 -20.75 -0.73 -31.76
CA HIS A 508 -22.12 -1.17 -31.45
C HIS A 508 -22.47 -2.58 -31.98
N GLU A 509 -21.78 -3.08 -33.00
CA GLU A 509 -22.03 -4.42 -33.56
C GLU A 509 -21.26 -5.55 -32.84
N SER A 510 -20.26 -5.24 -32.01
CA SER A 510 -19.27 -6.24 -31.56
C SER A 510 -19.00 -6.33 -30.06
N LEU A 511 -19.48 -5.39 -29.23
CA LEU A 511 -19.14 -5.37 -27.79
C LEU A 511 -20.40 -5.41 -26.91
N LYS A 512 -20.76 -6.62 -26.46
CA LYS A 512 -21.62 -6.81 -25.28
C LYS A 512 -20.72 -7.12 -24.09
N LEU A 513 -20.56 -6.19 -23.16
CA LEU A 513 -20.09 -6.55 -21.82
C LEU A 513 -21.27 -7.16 -21.07
N CYS A 514 -21.18 -8.45 -20.73
CA CYS A 514 -22.14 -9.15 -19.87
C CYS A 514 -23.62 -9.04 -20.33
N GLU A 515 -23.86 -9.06 -21.65
CA GLU A 515 -25.20 -9.12 -22.27
C GLU A 515 -26.13 -7.91 -22.04
N VAL A 516 -25.64 -6.84 -21.42
CA VAL A 516 -26.37 -5.57 -21.35
C VAL A 516 -26.07 -4.75 -22.61
N LEU A 517 -27.12 -4.34 -23.31
CA LEU A 517 -27.04 -3.37 -24.41
C LEU A 517 -26.37 -2.09 -23.89
N HIS A 518 -25.18 -1.76 -24.42
CA HIS A 518 -24.53 -0.49 -24.14
C HIS A 518 -25.43 0.64 -24.68
N GLN A 519 -26.08 1.37 -23.78
CA GLN A 519 -26.73 2.66 -24.07
C GLN A 519 -25.75 3.84 -23.92
N ARG A 520 -24.50 3.57 -23.53
CA ARG A 520 -23.42 4.55 -23.30
C ARG A 520 -22.46 4.60 -24.48
N PRO A 521 -21.84 5.76 -24.76
CA PRO A 521 -20.77 5.84 -25.75
C PRO A 521 -19.54 5.03 -25.27
N LEU A 522 -18.82 4.40 -26.21
CA LEU A 522 -17.61 3.59 -25.95
C LEU A 522 -16.33 4.42 -25.83
N ALA A 523 -16.39 5.68 -26.26
CA ALA A 523 -15.37 6.70 -26.08
C ALA A 523 -16.07 8.06 -25.93
N ASN A 524 -15.44 9.01 -25.26
CA ASN A 524 -15.96 10.37 -25.15
C ASN A 524 -15.24 11.30 -26.15
N LEU A 525 -15.89 11.60 -27.27
CA LEU A 525 -15.35 12.49 -28.31
C LEU A 525 -15.19 13.94 -27.82
N PRO A 526 -14.38 14.75 -28.53
CA PRO A 526 -14.35 16.20 -28.33
C PRO A 526 -15.76 16.80 -28.28
N THR A 527 -15.98 17.64 -27.27
CA THR A 527 -17.20 18.44 -27.12
C THR A 527 -16.84 19.81 -26.55
N SER A 528 -17.51 20.84 -27.09
CA SER A 528 -17.44 22.21 -26.61
C SER A 528 -18.24 22.43 -25.33
N ASP A 529 -19.12 21.48 -24.95
CA ASP A 529 -19.87 21.55 -23.71
C ASP A 529 -18.93 21.58 -22.50
N ASN A 530 -19.11 22.61 -21.65
CA ASN A 530 -18.31 22.87 -20.46
C ASN A 530 -16.78 22.86 -20.71
N CYS A 531 -16.35 23.20 -21.92
CA CYS A 531 -14.94 23.21 -22.31
C CYS A 531 -14.20 24.41 -21.71
N LEU A 532 -13.11 24.13 -20.99
CA LEU A 532 -12.25 25.13 -20.37
C LEU A 532 -10.84 24.98 -20.95
N LEU A 533 -10.34 26.06 -21.57
CA LEU A 533 -9.08 26.09 -22.32
C LEU A 533 -8.05 27.06 -21.72
N GLY A 534 -8.01 27.14 -20.38
CA GLY A 534 -7.05 28.00 -19.67
C GLY A 534 -7.29 29.49 -19.95
N LYS A 535 -6.28 30.16 -20.53
CA LYS A 535 -6.32 31.61 -20.81
C LYS A 535 -7.20 31.97 -22.03
N ILE A 536 -7.58 30.99 -22.85
CA ILE A 536 -8.39 31.25 -24.05
C ILE A 536 -9.84 31.48 -23.63
N GLN A 537 -10.37 32.65 -23.99
CA GLN A 537 -11.70 33.08 -23.57
C GLN A 537 -12.81 32.36 -24.34
N GLU A 538 -13.76 31.80 -23.60
CA GLU A 538 -14.96 31.15 -24.14
C GLU A 538 -15.75 32.07 -25.08
N GLY A 539 -16.24 31.50 -26.19
CA GLY A 539 -17.00 32.22 -27.22
C GLY A 539 -16.18 32.97 -28.26
N THR A 540 -14.84 33.00 -28.13
CA THR A 540 -13.97 33.50 -29.20
C THR A 540 -13.85 32.49 -30.36
N ALA A 541 -13.48 32.97 -31.56
CA ALA A 541 -13.28 32.08 -32.72
C ALA A 541 -12.15 31.06 -32.49
N GLU A 542 -11.09 31.48 -31.79
CA GLU A 542 -9.99 30.60 -31.37
C GLU A 542 -10.49 29.53 -30.40
N TRP A 543 -11.25 29.92 -29.37
CA TRP A 543 -11.85 28.97 -28.43
C TRP A 543 -12.76 27.98 -29.15
N GLN A 544 -13.61 28.44 -30.08
CA GLN A 544 -14.51 27.55 -30.83
C GLN A 544 -13.74 26.55 -31.68
N LYS A 545 -12.67 26.98 -32.36
CA LYS A 545 -11.82 26.08 -33.14
C LYS A 545 -11.26 24.96 -32.25
N ILE A 546 -10.62 25.35 -31.15
CA ILE A 546 -9.94 24.41 -30.25
C ILE A 546 -10.97 23.52 -29.54
N ALA A 547 -12.06 24.07 -29.01
CA ALA A 547 -13.06 23.33 -28.25
C ALA A 547 -13.75 22.22 -29.06
N ASN A 548 -13.80 22.35 -30.39
CA ASN A 548 -14.38 21.35 -31.29
C ASN A 548 -13.47 20.14 -31.54
N GLU A 549 -12.16 20.26 -31.31
CA GLU A 549 -11.18 19.21 -31.61
C GLU A 549 -10.36 18.76 -30.39
N ALA A 550 -10.41 19.52 -29.28
CA ALA A 550 -9.66 19.20 -28.07
C ALA A 550 -10.19 17.92 -27.39
N ALA A 551 -9.28 16.97 -27.16
CA ALA A 551 -9.62 15.66 -26.64
C ALA A 551 -10.07 15.74 -25.17
N ARG A 552 -10.99 14.84 -24.80
CA ARG A 552 -11.38 14.63 -23.41
C ARG A 552 -10.21 14.04 -22.61
N THR A 553 -10.09 14.45 -21.35
CA THR A 553 -9.02 14.03 -20.42
C THR A 553 -9.35 12.71 -19.71
N ILE A 554 -10.31 11.93 -20.21
CA ILE A 554 -10.85 10.74 -19.54
C ILE A 554 -9.90 9.53 -19.62
N PRO A 555 -9.45 9.09 -20.81
CA PRO A 555 -8.56 7.94 -20.89
C PRO A 555 -7.09 8.36 -20.74
N GLY A 556 -6.30 7.45 -20.17
CA GLY A 556 -4.84 7.46 -20.27
C GLY A 556 -4.43 7.23 -21.72
N ARG A 557 -3.35 7.88 -22.15
CA ARG A 557 -2.84 7.80 -23.53
C ARG A 557 -1.32 7.85 -23.54
N GLU A 558 -0.74 7.91 -24.74
CA GLU A 558 0.70 7.97 -24.99
C GLU A 558 1.42 9.11 -24.24
N ASN A 559 0.72 10.18 -23.89
CA ASN A 559 1.26 11.30 -23.11
C ASN A 559 1.21 11.10 -21.59
N GLY A 560 0.80 9.93 -21.13
CA GLY A 560 0.31 9.72 -19.77
C GLY A 560 -1.14 10.17 -19.68
N GLY A 561 -1.38 11.30 -19.02
CA GLY A 561 -2.74 11.76 -18.79
C GLY A 561 -3.39 10.96 -17.67
N ASN A 562 -4.62 10.47 -17.88
CA ASN A 562 -5.40 9.81 -16.84
C ASN A 562 -5.13 8.31 -16.75
N CYS A 563 -3.94 7.96 -16.25
CA CYS A 563 -3.53 6.57 -16.09
C CYS A 563 -4.00 5.95 -14.77
N ASP A 564 -4.34 6.77 -13.77
CA ASP A 564 -4.81 6.31 -12.46
C ASP A 564 -3.91 5.23 -11.81
N ILE A 565 -2.59 5.43 -11.92
CA ILE A 565 -1.60 4.48 -11.39
C ILE A 565 -1.28 4.85 -9.94
N LYS A 566 -1.79 4.08 -8.98
CA LYS A 566 -1.56 4.38 -7.55
C LYS A 566 -0.09 4.43 -7.11
N ASN A 567 0.80 3.73 -7.82
CA ASN A 567 2.22 3.70 -7.52
C ASN A 567 2.98 4.93 -8.01
N LEU A 568 2.33 5.85 -8.76
CA LEU A 568 2.84 7.20 -9.02
C LEU A 568 2.69 8.08 -7.77
N SER A 569 3.19 7.59 -6.64
CA SER A 569 3.01 8.19 -5.32
C SER A 569 4.18 9.09 -4.94
N ARG A 570 4.22 9.49 -3.67
CA ARG A 570 5.29 10.33 -3.13
C ARG A 570 6.67 9.67 -3.30
N GLY A 571 7.56 10.43 -3.91
CA GLY A 571 8.94 10.05 -4.23
C GLY A 571 9.08 9.31 -5.56
N SER A 572 7.98 9.10 -6.30
CA SER A 572 8.06 8.53 -7.65
C SER A 572 8.65 9.54 -8.64
N LYS A 573 9.39 9.05 -9.65
CA LYS A 573 9.90 9.84 -10.77
C LYS A 573 9.33 9.28 -12.06
N VAL A 574 8.50 10.06 -12.75
CA VAL A 574 7.87 9.69 -14.03
C VAL A 574 8.59 10.36 -15.19
N TYR A 575 8.77 9.64 -16.29
CA TYR A 575 9.44 10.11 -17.50
C TYR A 575 8.39 10.20 -18.61
N LEU A 576 7.98 11.42 -18.92
CA LEU A 576 6.91 11.73 -19.85
C LEU A 576 7.47 12.08 -21.24
N PRO A 577 6.93 11.54 -22.33
CA PRO A 577 7.29 11.95 -23.69
C PRO A 577 6.86 13.38 -23.98
N VAL A 578 7.72 14.16 -24.65
CA VAL A 578 7.45 15.54 -25.03
C VAL A 578 7.02 15.60 -26.49
N PHE A 579 5.82 16.14 -26.75
CA PHE A 579 5.25 16.23 -28.11
C PHE A 579 5.13 17.66 -28.65
N VAL A 580 5.26 18.67 -27.78
CA VAL A 580 5.20 20.10 -28.15
C VAL A 580 6.34 20.86 -27.48
N GLU A 581 6.68 22.02 -28.04
CA GLU A 581 7.63 22.94 -27.41
C GLU A 581 7.14 23.32 -26.00
N GLY A 582 8.04 23.21 -25.02
CA GLY A 582 7.78 23.48 -23.61
C GLY A 582 7.17 22.31 -22.85
N ALA A 583 6.87 21.18 -23.51
CA ALA A 583 6.13 20.02 -22.98
C ALA A 583 4.69 20.31 -22.53
N ASN A 584 4.41 21.48 -21.96
CA ASN A 584 3.12 21.91 -21.46
C ASN A 584 2.55 20.87 -20.48
N LEU A 585 3.29 20.65 -19.38
CA LEU A 585 2.97 19.70 -18.32
C LEU A 585 1.69 20.11 -17.57
N SER A 586 0.75 19.20 -17.43
CA SER A 586 -0.45 19.38 -16.60
C SER A 586 -0.67 18.20 -15.67
N THR A 587 -1.29 18.47 -14.53
CA THR A 587 -1.63 17.46 -13.52
C THR A 587 -2.94 17.79 -12.82
N GLY A 588 -3.63 16.77 -12.34
CA GLY A 588 -4.95 16.88 -11.73
C GLY A 588 -5.40 15.58 -11.09
N ASP A 589 -6.66 15.57 -10.66
CA ASP A 589 -7.34 14.39 -10.12
C ASP A 589 -6.59 13.71 -8.97
N MET A 590 -6.36 14.44 -7.88
CA MET A 590 -5.55 13.91 -6.78
C MET A 590 -6.31 12.86 -5.97
N HIS A 591 -5.69 11.71 -5.80
CA HIS A 591 -6.21 10.59 -5.03
C HIS A 591 -5.47 10.46 -3.70
N PHE A 592 -6.21 10.36 -2.59
CA PHE A 592 -5.60 9.98 -1.30
C PHE A 592 -5.20 8.51 -1.29
N SER A 593 -6.01 7.66 -1.92
CA SER A 593 -5.82 6.22 -2.05
C SER A 593 -6.72 5.66 -3.15
N GLN A 594 -6.34 4.51 -3.71
CA GLN A 594 -7.01 3.82 -4.81
C GLN A 594 -6.66 2.31 -4.77
N ASP A 595 -7.53 1.46 -5.32
CA ASP A 595 -7.15 0.08 -5.69
C ASP A 595 -6.10 0.11 -6.83
N SER A 596 -5.12 -0.81 -6.86
CA SER A 596 -4.05 -0.71 -7.87
C SER A 596 -4.39 -1.16 -9.26
N ASP A 597 -5.41 -1.99 -9.48
CA ASP A 597 -5.40 -2.81 -10.70
C ASP A 597 -6.77 -2.97 -11.37
N GLY A 598 -7.79 -2.30 -10.87
CA GLY A 598 -9.03 -2.07 -11.64
C GLY A 598 -8.88 -1.01 -12.72
N GLN A 599 -7.89 -0.11 -12.63
CA GLN A 599 -7.67 0.97 -13.59
C GLN A 599 -6.38 0.83 -14.42
N ARG A 600 -5.60 -0.24 -14.21
CA ARG A 600 -4.45 -0.55 -15.08
C ARG A 600 -4.93 -1.26 -16.34
N GLU A 601 -4.42 -0.77 -17.46
CA GLU A 601 -4.51 -1.31 -18.82
C GLU A 601 -4.64 -2.84 -18.85
N THR A 602 -5.81 -3.30 -19.26
CA THR A 602 -6.01 -4.65 -19.76
C THR A 602 -5.40 -4.72 -21.16
N ASP A 603 -4.09 -4.92 -21.22
CA ASP A 603 -3.41 -5.21 -22.48
C ASP A 603 -3.73 -6.65 -22.90
N GLY A 604 -4.60 -6.77 -23.89
CA GLY A 604 -5.05 -8.05 -24.43
C GLY A 604 -6.30 -7.95 -25.28
N ASP A 605 -6.21 -7.18 -26.37
CA ASP A 605 -7.15 -7.16 -27.50
C ASP A 605 -8.57 -6.61 -27.22
N ARG A 606 -8.90 -5.51 -27.90
CA ARG A 606 -10.19 -4.75 -27.91
C ARG A 606 -10.42 -3.79 -26.73
N SER A 607 -9.84 -2.59 -26.88
CA SER A 607 -10.37 -1.28 -26.48
C SER A 607 -11.51 -1.28 -25.45
N ILE A 608 -11.17 -1.24 -24.16
CA ILE A 608 -12.09 -0.89 -23.07
C ILE A 608 -11.34 0.09 -22.16
N GLU A 609 -11.23 1.35 -22.60
CA GLU A 609 -10.65 2.46 -21.80
C GLU A 609 -11.74 3.37 -21.20
N ASP A 610 -13.02 3.01 -21.33
CA ASP A 610 -14.15 3.86 -20.93
C ASP A 610 -14.96 3.33 -19.73
N VAL A 611 -14.44 2.33 -18.98
CA VAL A 611 -15.21 1.61 -17.93
C VAL A 611 -14.91 2.04 -16.49
N PHE A 612 -14.04 3.02 -16.24
CA PHE A 612 -13.73 3.44 -14.86
C PHE A 612 -13.86 4.95 -14.58
N ILE A 613 -14.73 5.67 -15.31
CA ILE A 613 -15.41 6.83 -14.71
C ILE A 613 -16.47 6.26 -13.78
N GLY A 614 -15.99 5.76 -12.65
CA GLY A 614 -16.64 4.84 -11.73
C GLY A 614 -16.12 5.05 -10.33
N SER A 615 -15.70 6.28 -10.00
CA SER A 615 -15.34 6.74 -8.65
C SER A 615 -14.56 5.69 -7.85
N SER A 616 -13.46 5.24 -8.45
CA SER A 616 -12.63 4.14 -7.96
C SER A 616 -11.42 4.62 -7.17
N CYS A 617 -11.58 5.70 -6.39
CA CYS A 617 -10.53 6.34 -5.61
C CYS A 617 -11.13 7.13 -4.44
N ILE A 618 -10.31 7.54 -3.46
CA ILE A 618 -10.68 8.66 -2.59
C ILE A 618 -10.18 9.93 -3.26
N THR A 619 -11.05 10.62 -4.00
CA THR A 619 -10.73 11.93 -4.55
C THR A 619 -10.59 12.95 -3.42
N LEU A 620 -9.47 13.69 -3.38
CA LEU A 620 -9.30 14.83 -2.46
C LEU A 620 -10.19 15.98 -2.90
N ARG A 621 -11.06 16.51 -2.02
CA ARG A 621 -11.96 17.60 -2.40
C ARG A 621 -11.49 18.98 -1.95
N HIS A 622 -11.92 19.98 -2.73
CA HIS A 622 -11.86 21.40 -2.38
C HIS A 622 -13.27 22.03 -2.26
N LYS A 623 -13.56 22.68 -1.13
CA LYS A 623 -14.90 23.11 -0.67
C LYS A 623 -15.35 24.45 -1.25
N ALA A 624 -16.46 24.43 -2.00
CA ALA A 624 -17.34 25.59 -2.21
C ALA A 624 -18.47 25.66 -1.15
N TYR A 625 -18.79 26.87 -0.69
CA TYR A 625 -19.55 27.21 0.54
C TYR A 625 -21.04 26.81 0.55
N ASN A 626 -21.55 26.41 1.73
CA ASN A 626 -22.82 26.94 2.28
C ASN A 626 -22.79 26.97 3.82
N SER A 627 -23.51 27.93 4.39
CA SER A 627 -23.35 28.54 5.72
C SER A 627 -23.75 27.70 6.96
N SER A 628 -22.90 27.66 7.98
CA SER A 628 -23.24 27.80 9.42
C SER A 628 -21.98 28.01 10.28
N PRO A 629 -21.99 28.82 11.36
CA PRO A 629 -20.78 29.28 12.02
C PRO A 629 -20.52 28.52 13.33
N HIS A 630 -19.57 27.60 13.36
CA HIS A 630 -18.96 27.17 14.62
C HIS A 630 -17.44 27.11 14.52
N TRP A 631 -16.83 27.74 15.51
CA TRP A 631 -15.43 28.10 15.62
C TRP A 631 -14.58 26.88 16.01
N PHE A 632 -13.54 26.56 15.24
CA PHE A 632 -12.26 26.07 15.77
C PHE A 632 -11.14 26.48 14.81
N ASN A 633 -10.30 27.38 15.30
CA ASN A 633 -9.19 27.97 14.56
C ASN A 633 -8.00 27.01 14.65
N VAL A 634 -7.93 26.04 13.74
CA VAL A 634 -6.80 25.10 13.59
C VAL A 634 -5.78 25.72 12.63
N SER A 635 -5.02 26.69 13.12
CA SER A 635 -3.92 27.28 12.38
C SER A 635 -2.59 26.96 13.08
N ARG A 636 -2.03 25.76 12.78
CA ARG A 636 -0.58 25.39 12.80
C ARG A 636 -0.40 23.85 12.71
N LEU A 637 -0.29 23.29 11.50
CA LEU A 637 -0.03 21.85 11.22
C LEU A 637 0.91 21.66 10.01
N HIS A 638 2.17 22.11 10.06
CA HIS A 638 3.04 22.29 8.87
C HIS A 638 3.73 21.01 8.29
N GLY A 639 3.15 19.82 8.33
CA GLY A 639 3.88 18.56 7.98
C GLY A 639 3.61 17.88 6.63
N PHE A 640 2.40 17.98 6.07
CA PHE A 640 2.00 17.24 4.87
C PHE A 640 1.16 18.14 4.00
N ARG A 641 1.78 18.86 3.07
CA ARG A 641 1.07 19.90 2.35
C ARG A 641 1.58 19.92 0.91
N LEU A 642 0.70 19.51 -0.01
CA LEU A 642 0.65 19.92 -1.42
C LEU A 642 1.58 19.17 -2.38
N MET A 643 1.23 19.18 -3.67
CA MET A 643 2.07 18.60 -4.72
C MET A 643 3.32 19.46 -4.92
N LEU A 644 4.45 18.91 -4.50
CA LEU A 644 5.78 19.44 -4.79
C LEU A 644 6.38 18.63 -5.94
N LEU A 645 6.76 19.34 -6.99
CA LEU A 645 7.32 18.78 -8.20
C LEU A 645 8.72 19.31 -8.43
N TRP A 646 9.55 18.45 -9.01
CA TRP A 646 10.83 18.79 -9.57
C TRP A 646 10.92 18.21 -10.98
N CYS A 647 11.48 18.98 -11.92
CA CYS A 647 11.50 18.60 -13.34
C CYS A 647 12.91 18.68 -13.93
N GLU A 648 13.19 17.79 -14.88
CA GLU A 648 14.46 17.70 -15.62
C GLU A 648 14.18 17.35 -17.09
N ILE A 649 14.88 18.00 -18.02
CA ILE A 649 14.74 17.73 -19.45
C ILE A 649 15.85 16.77 -19.89
N ILE A 650 15.46 15.63 -20.46
CA ILE A 650 16.37 14.68 -21.10
C ILE A 650 16.27 14.87 -22.61
N ARG A 651 17.23 15.61 -23.16
CA ARG A 651 17.27 15.98 -24.58
C ARG A 651 17.33 14.75 -25.48
N GLY A 652 16.40 14.64 -26.42
CA GLY A 652 16.29 13.48 -27.32
C GLY A 652 15.94 12.15 -26.63
N GLY A 653 15.51 12.20 -25.36
CA GLY A 653 15.32 11.02 -24.52
C GLY A 653 14.29 10.02 -25.06
N MET A 654 13.28 10.46 -25.83
CA MET A 654 12.30 9.53 -26.40
C MET A 654 12.99 8.54 -27.34
N LYS A 655 13.91 9.02 -28.20
CA LYS A 655 14.62 8.16 -29.15
C LYS A 655 15.58 7.19 -28.45
N GLU A 656 16.16 7.62 -27.34
CA GLU A 656 17.16 6.84 -26.60
C GLU A 656 16.53 5.76 -25.73
N TYR A 657 15.41 6.08 -25.06
CA TYR A 657 14.84 5.23 -24.01
C TYR A 657 13.46 4.66 -24.33
N LEU A 658 12.66 5.30 -25.19
CA LEU A 658 11.31 4.83 -25.53
C LEU A 658 11.31 4.21 -26.94
N THR A 659 11.11 2.89 -27.00
CA THR A 659 10.89 2.21 -28.28
C THR A 659 9.41 2.34 -28.66
N PRO A 660 9.05 2.94 -29.81
CA PRO A 660 7.66 3.02 -30.22
C PRO A 660 7.05 1.63 -30.46
N VAL A 661 5.88 1.38 -29.89
CA VAL A 661 5.14 0.11 -29.98
C VAL A 661 3.79 0.34 -30.67
N GLY A 662 3.84 0.90 -31.89
CA GLY A 662 2.65 1.17 -32.69
C GLY A 662 2.98 1.65 -34.10
N PRO A 663 1.97 2.07 -34.88
CA PRO A 663 2.14 2.40 -36.30
C PRO A 663 2.96 3.68 -36.56
N THR A 664 3.16 4.53 -35.55
CA THR A 664 3.96 5.76 -35.67
C THR A 664 4.93 5.90 -34.51
N ALA A 665 5.95 6.75 -34.66
CA ALA A 665 6.93 7.05 -33.60
C ALA A 665 6.33 7.72 -32.36
N LEU A 666 5.06 8.14 -32.41
CA LEU A 666 4.33 8.74 -31.31
C LEU A 666 3.71 7.71 -30.35
N HIS A 667 3.66 6.43 -30.75
CA HIS A 667 3.11 5.34 -29.93
C HIS A 667 4.13 4.88 -28.90
N VAL A 668 4.36 5.73 -27.92
CA VAL A 668 5.22 5.49 -26.76
C VAL A 668 4.42 5.76 -25.50
N ASN A 669 4.80 5.12 -24.39
CA ASN A 669 4.14 5.30 -23.10
C ASN A 669 5.14 5.82 -22.07
N PRO A 670 4.69 6.56 -21.04
CA PRO A 670 5.55 6.93 -19.92
C PRO A 670 6.14 5.72 -19.20
N ILE A 671 7.33 5.91 -18.64
CA ILE A 671 7.93 4.98 -17.68
C ILE A 671 8.10 5.69 -16.34
N PHE A 672 8.15 4.96 -15.23
CA PHE A 672 8.33 5.57 -13.92
C PHE A 672 9.06 4.68 -12.93
N GLU A 673 9.71 5.34 -11.98
CA GLU A 673 10.27 4.74 -10.77
C GLU A 673 9.27 4.89 -9.63
N ILE A 674 9.04 3.80 -8.89
CA ILE A 674 8.14 3.80 -7.73
C ILE A 674 8.82 4.53 -6.56
N GLY A 675 8.07 5.37 -5.87
CA GLY A 675 8.54 6.07 -4.69
C GLY A 675 8.95 5.13 -3.54
N PRO A 676 9.96 5.50 -2.73
CA PRO A 676 10.44 4.66 -1.63
C PRO A 676 9.49 4.62 -0.42
N VAL A 677 8.40 5.40 -0.43
CA VAL A 677 7.49 5.60 0.69
C VAL A 677 6.09 5.09 0.34
N GLU A 678 5.83 3.81 0.61
CA GLU A 678 4.53 3.18 0.40
C GLU A 678 4.03 2.50 1.70
N PRO A 679 2.69 2.40 1.90
CA PRO A 679 2.13 1.53 2.93
C PRO A 679 2.63 0.08 2.82
N ARG A 680 3.16 -0.45 3.92
CA ARG A 680 3.58 -1.86 3.98
C ARG A 680 2.56 -2.70 4.75
N PHE A 681 1.93 -3.63 4.05
CA PHE A 681 1.04 -4.62 4.63
C PHE A 681 1.71 -5.99 4.68
N SER A 682 1.66 -6.65 5.84
CA SER A 682 2.28 -7.96 6.06
C SER A 682 1.35 -9.13 5.82
N GLU A 683 0.04 -8.90 5.75
CA GLU A 683 -0.99 -9.94 5.63
C GLU A 683 -2.00 -9.56 4.54
N TRP A 684 -2.25 -10.51 3.64
CA TRP A 684 -3.13 -10.34 2.49
C TRP A 684 -4.13 -11.49 2.42
N LEU A 685 -5.34 -11.18 1.97
CA LEU A 685 -6.35 -12.16 1.58
C LEU A 685 -6.58 -12.06 0.08
N VAL A 686 -6.28 -13.13 -0.65
CA VAL A 686 -6.28 -13.13 -2.13
C VAL A 686 -7.50 -13.86 -2.66
N PHE A 687 -8.18 -13.24 -3.63
CA PHE A 687 -9.32 -13.78 -4.35
C PHE A 687 -8.94 -13.99 -5.80
N GLU A 688 -9.34 -15.12 -6.37
CA GLU A 688 -9.05 -15.49 -7.75
C GLU A 688 -10.30 -15.34 -8.61
N GLY A 689 -10.08 -15.06 -9.89
CA GLY A 689 -11.10 -15.11 -10.92
C GLY A 689 -10.52 -15.56 -12.25
N ILE A 690 -11.37 -16.12 -13.10
CA ILE A 690 -11.03 -16.69 -14.40
C ILE A 690 -11.96 -16.13 -15.48
N SER A 691 -11.62 -16.31 -16.77
CA SER A 691 -12.40 -15.87 -17.94
C SER A 691 -13.73 -16.62 -18.15
N VAL A 692 -14.47 -16.87 -17.07
CA VAL A 692 -15.83 -17.42 -17.07
C VAL A 692 -16.73 -16.44 -16.31
N ASP A 693 -17.73 -15.89 -17.00
CA ASP A 693 -18.60 -14.86 -16.44
C ASP A 693 -19.64 -15.42 -15.45
N GLU A 694 -20.45 -14.53 -14.88
CA GLU A 694 -21.48 -14.85 -13.89
C GLU A 694 -22.59 -15.77 -14.42
N SER A 695 -22.77 -15.84 -15.74
CA SER A 695 -23.74 -16.75 -16.40
C SER A 695 -23.16 -18.15 -16.62
N GLY A 696 -21.86 -18.34 -16.40
CA GLY A 696 -21.12 -19.56 -16.72
C GLY A 696 -20.61 -19.61 -18.17
N LYS A 697 -20.68 -18.50 -18.91
CA LYS A 697 -20.19 -18.44 -20.30
C LYS A 697 -18.67 -18.31 -20.31
N GLN A 698 -18.04 -19.11 -21.17
CA GLN A 698 -16.60 -19.10 -21.41
C GLN A 698 -16.19 -17.93 -22.31
N HIS A 699 -15.22 -17.13 -21.86
CA HIS A 699 -14.51 -16.11 -22.64
C HIS A 699 -13.07 -16.58 -22.90
N PHE A 700 -12.44 -16.08 -23.96
CA PHE A 700 -11.10 -16.54 -24.35
C PHE A 700 -10.03 -15.54 -23.89
N LEU A 701 -9.22 -15.94 -22.91
CA LEU A 701 -8.11 -15.17 -22.33
C LEU A 701 -8.50 -13.74 -21.90
N ASP A 702 -9.75 -13.56 -21.47
CA ASP A 702 -10.29 -12.27 -21.06
C ASP A 702 -9.93 -11.97 -19.59
N ALA A 703 -8.94 -11.10 -19.40
CA ALA A 703 -8.46 -10.67 -18.08
C ALA A 703 -9.48 -9.76 -17.37
N SER A 704 -10.30 -9.01 -18.11
CA SER A 704 -11.34 -8.14 -17.56
C SER A 704 -12.43 -8.96 -16.87
N VAL A 705 -12.93 -10.01 -17.54
CA VAL A 705 -13.87 -10.97 -16.95
C VAL A 705 -13.22 -11.67 -15.75
N ALA A 706 -11.97 -12.12 -15.88
CA ALA A 706 -11.26 -12.75 -14.78
C ALA A 706 -11.15 -11.85 -13.55
N TYR A 707 -10.81 -10.57 -13.72
CA TYR A 707 -10.71 -9.63 -12.62
C TYR A 707 -12.09 -9.31 -12.02
N LYS A 708 -13.14 -9.18 -12.84
CA LYS A 708 -14.53 -9.03 -12.38
C LYS A 708 -14.92 -10.16 -11.44
N ARG A 709 -14.57 -11.39 -11.80
CA ARG A 709 -14.82 -12.58 -10.96
C ARG A 709 -14.06 -12.52 -9.64
N ALA A 710 -12.79 -12.10 -9.64
CA ALA A 710 -12.01 -11.93 -8.41
C ALA A 710 -12.65 -10.90 -7.47
N VAL A 711 -13.06 -9.74 -8.00
CA VAL A 711 -13.74 -8.68 -7.23
C VAL A 711 -15.08 -9.16 -6.68
N LEU A 712 -15.91 -9.84 -7.49
CA LEU A 712 -17.20 -10.38 -7.04
C LEU A 712 -17.03 -11.44 -5.93
N ASN A 713 -16.01 -12.30 -6.04
CA ASN A 713 -15.66 -13.27 -5.00
C ASN A 713 -15.27 -12.58 -3.69
N ALA A 714 -14.50 -11.48 -3.76
CA ALA A 714 -14.14 -10.67 -2.60
C ALA A 714 -15.37 -10.00 -1.95
N ILE A 715 -16.25 -9.41 -2.77
CA ILE A 715 -17.51 -8.81 -2.32
C ILE A 715 -18.36 -9.82 -1.56
N GLU A 716 -18.58 -11.00 -2.14
CA GLU A 716 -19.39 -12.04 -1.55
C GLU A 716 -18.80 -12.56 -0.23
N TYR A 717 -17.47 -12.70 -0.15
CA TYR A 717 -16.80 -13.13 1.07
C TYR A 717 -16.90 -12.09 2.18
N LEU A 718 -16.56 -10.83 1.91
CA LEU A 718 -16.55 -9.76 2.91
C LEU A 718 -17.96 -9.39 3.39
N SER A 719 -18.98 -9.56 2.55
CA SER A 719 -20.39 -9.33 2.93
C SER A 719 -20.86 -10.24 4.07
N ARG A 720 -20.22 -11.41 4.26
CA ARG A 720 -20.51 -12.34 5.38
C ARG A 720 -20.10 -11.78 6.75
N PHE A 721 -19.33 -10.69 6.78
CA PHE A 721 -18.85 -10.04 8.00
C PHE A 721 -19.65 -8.78 8.36
N GLY A 722 -20.87 -8.64 7.82
CA GLY A 722 -21.82 -7.58 8.19
C GLY A 722 -21.71 -6.30 7.37
N TYR A 723 -20.92 -6.30 6.29
CA TYR A 723 -20.93 -5.24 5.29
C TYR A 723 -22.03 -5.48 4.25
N SER A 724 -22.63 -4.41 3.75
CA SER A 724 -23.41 -4.46 2.51
C SER A 724 -22.47 -4.67 1.32
N LYS A 725 -22.99 -5.24 0.22
CA LYS A 725 -22.20 -5.45 -1.00
C LYS A 725 -21.69 -4.13 -1.58
N GLU A 726 -22.49 -3.07 -1.49
CA GLU A 726 -22.11 -1.70 -1.87
C GLU A 726 -20.99 -1.14 -1.00
N GLN A 727 -21.05 -1.35 0.32
CA GLN A 727 -19.96 -0.95 1.22
C GLN A 727 -18.66 -1.65 0.86
N VAL A 728 -18.72 -2.95 0.55
CA VAL A 728 -17.52 -3.68 0.10
C VAL A 728 -17.04 -3.14 -1.24
N TYR A 729 -17.92 -2.90 -2.21
CA TYR A 729 -17.49 -2.39 -3.51
C TYR A 729 -16.84 -1.00 -3.40
N LEU A 730 -17.44 -0.08 -2.63
CA LEU A 730 -16.85 1.23 -2.31
C LEU A 730 -15.53 1.10 -1.57
N LEU A 731 -15.38 0.12 -0.67
CA LEU A 731 -14.13 -0.17 0.02
C LEU A 731 -13.05 -0.67 -0.95
N LEU A 732 -13.38 -1.67 -1.77
CA LEU A 732 -12.44 -2.27 -2.73
C LEU A 732 -11.91 -1.22 -3.69
N SER A 733 -12.75 -0.28 -4.08
CA SER A 733 -12.42 0.83 -4.95
C SER A 733 -11.34 1.78 -4.39
N CYS A 734 -11.10 1.81 -3.08
CA CYS A 734 -10.23 2.84 -2.48
C CYS A 734 -9.18 2.31 -1.50
N CYS A 735 -9.36 1.08 -0.98
CA CYS A 735 -8.32 0.41 -0.22
C CYS A 735 -7.07 0.23 -1.10
N PRO A 736 -5.88 0.18 -0.49
CA PRO A 736 -4.66 -0.18 -1.20
C PRO A 736 -4.62 -1.70 -1.47
N CYS A 737 -5.64 -2.20 -2.14
CA CYS A 737 -5.79 -3.57 -2.60
C CYS A 737 -4.87 -3.81 -3.82
N GLU A 738 -4.44 -5.05 -4.06
CA GLU A 738 -3.55 -5.42 -5.17
C GLU A 738 -4.24 -6.40 -6.11
N GLY A 739 -4.62 -5.96 -7.29
CA GLY A 739 -4.97 -6.86 -8.38
C GLY A 739 -3.75 -7.30 -9.20
N ARG A 740 -3.84 -8.47 -9.83
CA ARG A 740 -2.76 -8.95 -10.71
C ARG A 740 -3.36 -9.71 -11.85
N ILE A 741 -2.84 -9.50 -13.06
CA ILE A 741 -2.93 -10.47 -14.14
C ILE A 741 -1.94 -11.59 -13.78
N SER A 742 -2.44 -12.61 -13.09
CA SER A 742 -1.62 -13.72 -12.58
C SER A 742 -1.24 -14.69 -13.69
N GLY A 743 -2.07 -14.82 -14.72
CA GLY A 743 -1.79 -15.64 -15.89
C GLY A 743 -2.64 -15.19 -17.09
N ILE A 744 -2.03 -15.10 -18.27
CA ILE A 744 -2.72 -14.74 -19.53
C ILE A 744 -2.37 -15.68 -20.69
N VAL A 745 -1.78 -16.83 -20.37
CA VAL A 745 -1.28 -17.79 -21.38
C VAL A 745 -2.02 -19.12 -21.37
N ASP A 746 -2.70 -19.45 -20.27
CA ASP A 746 -3.33 -20.76 -20.05
C ASP A 746 -4.72 -20.83 -20.68
N ALA A 747 -4.77 -20.97 -22.00
CA ALA A 747 -6.04 -21.05 -22.73
C ALA A 747 -6.95 -22.18 -22.16
N PRO A 748 -8.27 -21.90 -21.97
CA PRO A 748 -8.97 -20.70 -22.42
C PRO A 748 -9.00 -19.55 -21.40
N ASN A 749 -8.48 -19.72 -20.18
CA ASN A 749 -8.72 -18.81 -19.07
C ASN A 749 -7.51 -17.92 -18.78
N ALA A 750 -7.71 -16.61 -18.84
CA ALA A 750 -6.87 -15.72 -18.05
C ALA A 750 -7.21 -15.92 -16.56
N VAL A 751 -6.21 -15.69 -15.71
CA VAL A 751 -6.33 -15.74 -14.26
C VAL A 751 -5.97 -14.37 -13.72
N ALA A 752 -6.91 -13.77 -13.00
CA ALA A 752 -6.68 -12.52 -12.28
C ALA A 752 -6.85 -12.76 -10.78
N THR A 753 -6.08 -12.05 -9.97
CA THR A 753 -6.23 -12.04 -8.52
C THR A 753 -6.55 -10.65 -8.00
N LEU A 754 -7.21 -10.58 -6.85
CA LEU A 754 -7.41 -9.38 -6.04
C LEU A 754 -7.00 -9.70 -4.61
N ALA A 755 -5.96 -9.03 -4.11
CA ALA A 755 -5.44 -9.18 -2.77
C ALA A 755 -5.82 -8.00 -1.89
N ILE A 756 -6.40 -8.29 -0.73
CA ILE A 756 -6.89 -7.29 0.21
C ILE A 756 -6.01 -7.31 1.47
N PRO A 757 -5.44 -6.18 1.90
CA PRO A 757 -4.63 -6.15 3.10
C PRO A 757 -5.53 -6.30 4.33
N THR A 758 -5.36 -7.37 5.12
CA THR A 758 -6.24 -7.64 6.28
C THR A 758 -6.06 -6.64 7.41
N ALA A 759 -4.90 -5.95 7.44
CA ALA A 759 -4.55 -4.96 8.45
C ALA A 759 -5.44 -3.70 8.42
N ILE A 760 -6.19 -3.46 7.34
CA ILE A 760 -7.09 -2.29 7.22
C ILE A 760 -8.35 -2.44 8.06
N PHE A 761 -8.70 -3.66 8.45
CA PHE A 761 -9.88 -3.96 9.26
C PHE A 761 -9.56 -3.87 10.76
N ASP A 762 -10.54 -3.51 11.58
CA ASP A 762 -10.39 -3.54 13.04
C ASP A 762 -10.10 -4.95 13.59
N GLN A 763 -9.57 -5.05 14.82
CA GLN A 763 -9.19 -6.33 15.42
C GLN A 763 -10.36 -7.31 15.60
N ILE A 764 -11.60 -6.84 15.74
CA ILE A 764 -12.77 -7.73 15.88
C ILE A 764 -12.99 -8.44 14.55
N ARG A 765 -12.97 -7.70 13.45
CA ARG A 765 -13.10 -8.24 12.10
C ARG A 765 -11.89 -9.07 11.71
N GLN A 766 -10.67 -8.64 12.06
CA GLN A 766 -9.47 -9.48 11.89
C GLN A 766 -9.60 -10.81 12.65
N SER A 767 -10.14 -10.81 13.86
CA SER A 767 -10.37 -12.04 14.62
C SER A 767 -11.45 -12.93 14.00
N GLN A 768 -12.50 -12.35 13.41
CA GLN A 768 -13.52 -13.10 12.67
C GLN A 768 -12.93 -13.71 11.40
N LEU A 769 -12.18 -12.94 10.60
CA LEU A 769 -11.45 -13.39 9.40
C LEU A 769 -10.45 -14.50 9.72
N ARG A 770 -9.76 -14.40 10.86
CA ARG A 770 -8.84 -15.45 11.35
C ARG A 770 -9.59 -16.67 11.89
N SER A 771 -10.72 -16.50 12.58
CA SER A 771 -11.51 -17.61 13.14
C SER A 771 -12.18 -18.49 12.07
N SER A 772 -12.44 -17.95 10.87
CA SER A 772 -12.87 -18.77 9.72
C SER A 772 -11.78 -19.69 9.19
N ARG A 773 -10.50 -19.51 9.57
CA ARG A 773 -9.42 -20.48 9.25
C ARG A 773 -9.48 -21.75 10.11
N SER A 774 -10.29 -21.77 11.17
CA SER A 774 -10.36 -22.86 12.17
C SER A 774 -11.71 -23.58 12.26
N ARG A 775 -12.63 -23.37 11.31
CA ARG A 775 -13.88 -24.15 11.23
C ARG A 775 -13.86 -25.02 9.97
N PRO A 776 -13.86 -26.35 10.07
CA PRO A 776 -14.24 -27.19 8.94
C PRO A 776 -15.65 -26.77 8.52
N LEU A 777 -15.88 -26.57 7.22
CA LEU A 777 -17.23 -26.43 6.67
C LEU A 777 -18.00 -27.74 6.94
N TYR A 778 -18.73 -27.81 8.04
CA TYR A 778 -19.91 -28.67 8.09
C TYR A 778 -21.00 -27.97 7.27
N LEU A 779 -21.05 -28.27 5.97
CA LEU A 779 -22.21 -27.97 5.14
C LEU A 779 -23.40 -28.74 5.73
N TYR A 780 -24.37 -28.00 6.26
CA TYR A 780 -25.72 -28.51 6.50
C TYR A 780 -26.35 -28.84 5.13
N ALA A 781 -26.09 -30.04 4.62
CA ALA A 781 -26.86 -30.62 3.53
C ALA A 781 -28.17 -31.18 4.11
N ASN A 782 -29.21 -30.35 4.10
CA ASN A 782 -30.59 -30.82 4.23
C ASN A 782 -31.01 -31.45 2.90
N THR A 783 -30.54 -32.65 2.59
CA THR A 783 -31.07 -33.47 1.49
C THR A 783 -31.12 -34.93 1.91
N THR A 784 -32.32 -35.50 1.79
CA THR A 784 -32.68 -36.88 2.15
C THR A 784 -31.75 -37.92 1.52
N SER A 785 -31.32 -38.87 2.34
CA SER A 785 -30.28 -39.89 2.18
C SER A 785 -30.49 -40.99 1.11
N ARG A 786 -31.27 -40.74 0.05
CA ARG A 786 -31.48 -41.74 -1.03
C ARG A 786 -30.84 -41.41 -2.37
N GLY A 787 -30.48 -40.15 -2.67
CA GLY A 787 -29.90 -39.78 -3.97
C GLY A 787 -28.40 -40.05 -4.12
N LEU A 788 -27.61 -39.94 -3.04
CA LEU A 788 -26.14 -40.05 -3.11
C LEU A 788 -25.64 -41.46 -3.46
N HIS A 789 -26.47 -42.50 -3.27
CA HIS A 789 -26.06 -43.89 -3.46
C HIS A 789 -26.07 -44.35 -4.93
N GLU A 790 -26.80 -43.66 -5.81
CA GLU A 790 -26.84 -43.96 -7.25
C GLU A 790 -25.73 -43.25 -8.04
N GLU A 791 -25.45 -41.97 -7.74
CA GLU A 791 -24.41 -41.19 -8.44
C GLU A 791 -22.98 -41.70 -8.14
N LEU A 792 -22.71 -42.15 -6.91
CA LEU A 792 -21.44 -42.78 -6.55
C LEU A 792 -21.23 -44.15 -7.23
N ARG A 793 -22.33 -44.85 -7.57
CA ARG A 793 -22.30 -46.13 -8.28
C ARG A 793 -21.96 -45.94 -9.76
N GLU A 794 -22.47 -44.90 -10.39
CA GLU A 794 -22.17 -44.58 -11.79
C GLU A 794 -20.72 -44.09 -11.98
N CYS A 795 -20.20 -43.27 -11.06
CA CYS A 795 -18.79 -42.85 -11.09
C CYS A 795 -17.79 -44.02 -10.94
N MET A 796 -18.08 -44.99 -10.07
CA MET A 796 -17.24 -46.18 -9.91
C MET A 796 -17.29 -47.12 -11.13
N THR A 797 -18.42 -47.16 -11.83
CA THR A 797 -18.58 -47.99 -13.03
C THR A 797 -17.79 -47.43 -14.22
N PHE A 798 -17.67 -46.10 -14.31
CA PHE A 798 -16.93 -45.42 -15.38
C PHE A 798 -15.40 -45.54 -15.24
N GLN A 799 -14.88 -45.52 -14.00
CA GLN A 799 -13.43 -45.65 -13.77
C GLN A 799 -12.90 -47.08 -13.89
N LEU A 800 -13.70 -48.10 -13.59
CA LEU A 800 -13.27 -49.51 -13.73
C LEU A 800 -13.24 -49.99 -15.20
N PHE A 801 -14.03 -49.38 -16.08
CA PHE A 801 -14.04 -49.72 -17.52
C PHE A 801 -12.75 -49.26 -18.23
N ASN A 802 -12.12 -48.17 -17.78
CA ASN A 802 -10.88 -47.64 -18.35
C ASN A 802 -9.62 -48.44 -17.97
N ILE A 803 -9.73 -49.47 -17.12
CA ILE A 803 -8.59 -50.29 -16.64
C ILE A 803 -8.73 -51.77 -17.06
N GLY A 804 -9.65 -52.10 -17.98
CA GLY A 804 -9.64 -53.38 -18.70
C GLY A 804 -10.25 -54.60 -18.01
N TYR A 805 -11.01 -54.45 -16.92
CA TYR A 805 -11.74 -55.56 -16.28
C TYR A 805 -13.19 -55.65 -16.76
N LYS A 806 -13.63 -56.82 -17.24
CA LYS A 806 -15.04 -57.11 -17.57
C LYS A 806 -15.71 -57.96 -16.48
N ALA A 807 -16.84 -57.50 -15.94
CA ALA A 807 -17.75 -58.33 -15.17
C ALA A 807 -18.60 -59.20 -16.11
N LYS A 808 -18.84 -60.48 -15.76
CA LYS A 808 -19.62 -61.39 -16.62
C LYS A 808 -21.13 -61.38 -16.38
N THR A 809 -21.64 -60.76 -15.31
CA THR A 809 -23.09 -60.55 -15.07
C THR A 809 -23.33 -59.53 -13.94
N PRO A 810 -24.45 -58.78 -13.95
CA PRO A 810 -24.77 -57.82 -12.89
C PRO A 810 -25.31 -58.56 -11.65
N GLY A 811 -24.60 -58.52 -10.52
CA GLY A 811 -25.18 -58.89 -9.23
C GLY A 811 -24.30 -59.66 -8.24
N ALA A 812 -23.09 -60.11 -8.60
CA ALA A 812 -22.22 -60.81 -7.63
C ALA A 812 -20.73 -60.52 -7.88
N TRP A 813 -20.13 -59.72 -7.01
CA TRP A 813 -18.68 -59.46 -6.98
C TRP A 813 -18.04 -60.22 -5.81
N THR A 814 -17.87 -61.55 -5.93
CA THR A 814 -17.16 -62.35 -4.92
C THR A 814 -15.96 -63.14 -5.44
N LYS A 815 -15.62 -63.10 -6.73
CA LYS A 815 -14.37 -63.69 -7.24
C LYS A 815 -13.81 -62.91 -8.44
N ILE A 816 -12.59 -62.39 -8.30
CA ILE A 816 -11.74 -61.93 -9.41
C ILE A 816 -10.47 -62.79 -9.36
N GLU A 817 -10.23 -63.59 -10.40
CA GLU A 817 -8.99 -64.37 -10.56
C GLU A 817 -7.98 -63.64 -11.46
N LYS A 818 -6.71 -63.85 -11.14
CA LYS A 818 -5.53 -63.14 -11.65
C LYS A 818 -5.05 -63.80 -12.95
N THR A 819 -5.09 -63.10 -14.07
CA THR A 819 -4.26 -63.46 -15.24
C THR A 819 -2.88 -62.83 -15.10
N SER A 820 -1.86 -63.65 -15.32
CA SER A 820 -0.47 -63.50 -14.92
C SER A 820 0.32 -62.36 -15.60
N GLY A 821 1.19 -61.71 -14.82
CA GLY A 821 2.45 -61.13 -15.32
C GLY A 821 2.63 -59.61 -15.27
N CYS A 822 2.64 -58.99 -14.08
CA CYS A 822 3.45 -57.79 -13.81
C CYS A 822 3.52 -57.52 -12.29
N SER A 823 4.68 -57.07 -11.83
CA SER A 823 5.05 -56.90 -10.42
C SER A 823 4.71 -55.50 -9.92
N GLU A 824 3.66 -55.34 -9.11
CA GLU A 824 3.48 -54.18 -8.23
C GLU A 824 2.59 -54.55 -7.04
N MET A 825 3.19 -54.62 -5.86
CA MET A 825 2.52 -54.86 -4.58
C MET A 825 2.82 -53.65 -3.69
N LYS A 826 2.16 -52.51 -3.94
CA LYS A 826 2.22 -51.31 -3.08
C LYS A 826 1.00 -50.39 -3.14
N VAL A 827 -0.01 -50.71 -3.94
CA VAL A 827 -1.20 -49.84 -4.11
C VAL A 827 -2.38 -50.28 -3.24
N MET A 828 -2.39 -51.52 -2.71
CA MET A 828 -3.57 -52.07 -2.04
C MET A 828 -3.58 -51.93 -0.50
N GLU A 829 -2.45 -51.66 0.15
CA GLU A 829 -2.43 -51.38 1.61
C GLU A 829 -2.74 -49.91 1.95
N THR A 830 -2.48 -48.97 1.03
CA THR A 830 -2.71 -47.53 1.28
C THR A 830 -4.18 -47.14 1.15
N PHE A 831 -4.99 -47.89 0.39
CA PHE A 831 -6.39 -47.53 0.13
C PHE A 831 -7.37 -47.99 1.22
N LEU A 832 -7.00 -48.98 2.04
CA LEU A 832 -7.85 -49.49 3.13
C LEU A 832 -7.60 -48.78 4.48
N LEU A 833 -6.46 -48.08 4.63
CA LEU A 833 -6.15 -47.33 5.85
C LEU A 833 -6.87 -45.97 5.94
N VAL A 834 -7.18 -45.34 4.79
CA VAL A 834 -7.79 -43.99 4.73
C VAL A 834 -9.27 -43.99 5.12
N ILE A 835 -9.97 -45.14 5.07
CA ILE A 835 -11.40 -45.21 5.40
C ILE A 835 -11.65 -45.54 6.89
N THR A 836 -10.61 -45.87 7.67
CA THR A 836 -10.78 -46.31 9.07
C THR A 836 -10.21 -45.35 10.13
N THR A 837 -9.64 -44.19 9.76
CA THR A 837 -8.94 -43.31 10.74
C THR A 837 -9.55 -41.92 11.01
N GLU A 838 -10.66 -41.51 10.40
CA GLU A 838 -11.31 -40.22 10.74
C GLU A 838 -12.83 -40.31 10.90
N ILE A 839 -13.30 -41.19 11.79
CA ILE A 839 -14.62 -41.04 12.43
C ILE A 839 -14.48 -41.30 13.93
N GLU A 840 -14.19 -40.25 14.71
CA GLU A 840 -14.50 -40.26 16.15
C GLU A 840 -16.02 -40.14 16.30
N ILE A 841 -16.68 -41.27 16.53
CA ILE A 841 -18.06 -41.31 17.03
C ILE A 841 -17.99 -41.05 18.54
N MET A 842 -18.42 -39.87 18.99
CA MET A 842 -18.80 -39.69 20.41
C MET A 842 -19.98 -40.62 20.72
N PRO A 843 -19.94 -41.45 21.78
CA PRO A 843 -21.11 -42.20 22.21
C PRO A 843 -22.10 -41.25 22.89
N LEU A 844 -23.24 -41.03 22.23
CA LEU A 844 -24.47 -40.66 22.91
C LEU A 844 -25.05 -41.95 23.51
N SER A 845 -25.05 -42.05 24.85
CA SER A 845 -25.84 -42.97 25.68
C SER A 845 -26.20 -44.35 25.08
N GLN A 846 -25.51 -45.33 25.68
CA GLN A 846 -25.61 -46.80 25.63
C GLN A 846 -24.94 -47.52 24.47
#